data_AF-H3C0A4-F1
#
_entry.id   AF-H3C0A4-F1
#
_cell.length_a   1.000
_cell.length_b   1.000
_cell.length_c   1.000
_cell.angle_alpha   90.00
_cell.angle_beta   90.00
_cell.angle_gamma   90.00
#
_symmetry.space_group_name_H-M   'P 1'
#
loop_
_entity.id
_entity.type
_entity.pdbx_description
1 polymer ?
#
loop_
_entity_poly.entity_id
_entity_poly.type
_entity_poly.pdbx_seq_one_letter_code
_entity_poly.pdbx_strand_id
1 'polypeptide(L)'
;NSFSCVPPEPPTADTNVTQQMGARSVSGLDMMQWMLPLGTGSAVTLFCLTILLAVTVYWRRCFQTAHLSVEDRSTAGQVTGEMATAATAPATVYIPDDMEAVPVKQFIRHISGRRSSHQRGFSEDFEEVQRCTANMKLTSECSNHPDNKHRNRYVNIMAYDHSRVKLQPLEGKDSKYSDYINANHVDGYNKPRAYIAAQGPLRSTFKDFWRMVWEQNTGVIVMITNLMEKGRVRGKCEQYWPAEGSEEHGDVVVTLKSTEVHACYTVRWFSLCKVKKTGKGSHKSRTQSERTVLQYHYTQWPDMGVPEYTLPVLTFVRRSSAAQTPDMGPMIVHCSAGVGRTGTYIVIDSMLKQIEERKTVNILGFLKHIRRQRNYLVQTEEQYVFIHDVLTEAILGKKTEVAAEQLRSYFSKITTPGRNSRTRLETQFKLVTRCNDKFKECLNAQKECNKEKNRTSSVFPAERARVSLAPLGGAGGTDYINASYVMGYSSSSEFIITQHPLPHTTKDFWRMVWDHNAHTVVMLPAAHAPTEDELVYWPSREEAMTCEGFSVTLVGEDRLCLSDDQQLSVHDFILEATTCQDNYVLEVRHFQCPKWPNPAAPTSSFQLIRVILEETAARDGPIVVHDQLGAVSAGTFCALTTLSQQLDTEGTVDVYQVAKMINLMRPGVFTEIDQYQYLYQALLSLVGGQDNPSSPLSGHTNGMTTSTLESDPSESLESLV
;
A
#
# COMPACT_ATOMS: atom_id res chain seq x y z
N ASN A 1 57.69 -20.32 11.05
CA ASN A 1 57.76 -21.80 11.15
C ASN A 1 56.69 -22.35 10.19
N SER A 2 56.92 -22.91 8.99
CA SER A 2 57.84 -23.98 8.51
C SER A 2 57.36 -25.39 8.91
N PHE A 3 57.06 -26.38 8.05
CA PHE A 3 57.15 -26.63 6.58
C PHE A 3 55.78 -27.25 6.07
N SER A 4 55.31 -27.23 4.81
CA SER A 4 55.76 -27.90 3.54
C SER A 4 55.75 -29.47 3.62
N CYS A 5 55.26 -30.29 2.66
CA CYS A 5 54.94 -30.17 1.21
C CYS A 5 53.81 -31.14 0.69
N VAL A 6 53.48 -31.07 -0.62
CA VAL A 6 52.67 -32.00 -1.51
C VAL A 6 53.59 -32.55 -2.65
N PRO A 7 53.19 -33.22 -3.79
CA PRO A 7 51.95 -33.86 -4.33
C PRO A 7 52.21 -35.39 -4.61
N PRO A 8 51.88 -36.13 -5.73
CA PRO A 8 50.93 -36.01 -6.89
C PRO A 8 50.16 -37.31 -7.34
N GLU A 9 49.45 -37.26 -8.49
CA GLU A 9 48.99 -38.38 -9.38
C GLU A 9 50.03 -38.64 -10.53
N PRO A 10 49.81 -39.35 -11.69
CA PRO A 10 48.69 -40.14 -12.31
C PRO A 10 49.19 -41.54 -12.85
N PRO A 11 48.71 -42.23 -13.94
CA PRO A 11 47.58 -42.08 -14.90
C PRO A 11 46.75 -43.37 -15.20
N THR A 12 46.74 -43.92 -16.44
CA THR A 12 45.71 -44.83 -17.04
C THR A 12 46.24 -45.83 -18.08
N ALA A 13 45.57 -46.99 -18.30
CA ALA A 13 45.14 -47.58 -19.61
C ALA A 13 45.16 -49.15 -19.78
N ASP A 14 44.30 -49.63 -20.70
CA ASP A 14 44.38 -50.80 -21.63
C ASP A 14 44.13 -52.32 -21.30
N THR A 15 42.89 -52.76 -21.61
CA THR A 15 42.47 -53.89 -22.51
C THR A 15 42.52 -55.43 -22.18
N ASN A 16 41.30 -56.02 -22.21
CA ASN A 16 40.84 -57.24 -22.96
C ASN A 16 41.11 -58.72 -22.52
N VAL A 17 40.29 -59.63 -23.11
CA VAL A 17 40.39 -61.13 -23.20
C VAL A 17 39.90 -61.92 -21.95
N THR A 18 38.97 -62.92 -21.95
CA THR A 18 38.17 -63.64 -22.99
C THR A 18 36.79 -64.15 -22.48
N GLN A 19 36.00 -64.81 -23.35
CA GLN A 19 34.69 -65.44 -23.11
C GLN A 19 34.72 -66.79 -22.34
N GLN A 20 33.58 -67.20 -21.77
CA GLN A 20 33.04 -68.56 -21.99
C GLN A 20 31.50 -68.62 -21.86
N MET A 21 30.87 -69.61 -22.49
CA MET A 21 29.40 -69.81 -22.52
C MET A 21 28.93 -70.84 -21.48
N GLY A 22 27.70 -70.68 -20.98
CA GLY A 22 26.99 -71.70 -20.22
C GLY A 22 25.49 -71.44 -20.16
N ALA A 23 24.69 -72.14 -20.97
CA ALA A 23 23.24 -71.99 -21.00
C ALA A 23 22.52 -73.07 -20.16
N ARG A 24 21.63 -72.66 -19.25
CA ARG A 24 20.58 -73.51 -18.67
C ARG A 24 19.29 -72.73 -18.52
N SER A 25 18.17 -73.37 -18.83
CA SER A 25 16.83 -72.82 -18.75
C SER A 25 16.30 -72.83 -17.31
N VAL A 26 15.58 -71.78 -16.93
CA VAL A 26 14.75 -71.73 -15.72
C VAL A 26 13.32 -71.32 -16.13
N SER A 27 12.33 -71.92 -15.48
CA SER A 27 10.94 -71.94 -15.92
C SER A 27 10.10 -70.77 -15.38
N GLY A 28 9.63 -69.90 -16.28
CA GLY A 28 8.21 -69.60 -16.45
C GLY A 28 7.36 -68.98 -15.33
N LEU A 29 7.87 -68.72 -14.12
CA LEU A 29 7.06 -68.26 -12.97
C LEU A 29 7.45 -66.89 -12.38
N ASP A 30 8.56 -66.28 -12.81
CA ASP A 30 9.13 -65.07 -12.18
C ASP A 30 8.64 -63.75 -12.81
N MET A 31 8.04 -63.81 -14.00
CA MET A 31 7.68 -62.63 -14.79
C MET A 31 6.50 -61.82 -14.20
N MET A 32 5.69 -62.44 -13.33
CA MET A 32 4.45 -61.83 -12.80
C MET A 32 4.69 -60.91 -11.60
N GLN A 33 5.80 -61.08 -10.87
CA GLN A 33 6.08 -60.31 -9.65
C GLN A 33 6.62 -58.90 -9.94
N TRP A 34 7.27 -58.69 -11.09
CA TRP A 34 7.73 -57.38 -11.57
C TRP A 34 6.63 -56.56 -12.29
N MET A 35 5.55 -57.20 -12.74
CA MET A 35 4.46 -56.55 -13.45
C MET A 35 3.65 -55.58 -12.58
N LEU A 36 3.48 -55.87 -11.28
CA LEU A 36 2.75 -54.99 -10.37
C LEU A 36 3.46 -53.63 -10.15
N PRO A 37 4.76 -53.59 -9.75
CA PRO A 37 5.50 -52.32 -9.62
C PRO A 37 5.58 -51.50 -10.91
N LEU A 38 5.75 -52.16 -12.06
CA LEU A 38 5.77 -51.48 -13.37
C LEU A 38 4.38 -50.94 -13.75
N GLY A 39 3.31 -51.68 -13.47
CA GLY A 39 1.93 -51.24 -13.69
C GLY A 39 1.55 -50.04 -12.83
N THR A 40 1.86 -50.06 -11.52
CA THR A 40 1.58 -48.93 -10.62
C THR A 40 2.45 -47.73 -10.92
N GLY A 41 3.74 -47.91 -11.19
CA GLY A 41 4.64 -46.84 -11.63
C GLY A 41 4.19 -46.19 -12.93
N SER A 42 3.76 -46.98 -13.92
CA SER A 42 3.20 -46.47 -15.18
C SER A 42 1.90 -45.69 -14.95
N ALA A 43 0.98 -46.21 -14.12
CA ALA A 43 -0.28 -45.54 -13.80
C ALA A 43 -0.07 -44.20 -13.06
N VAL A 44 0.86 -44.15 -12.09
CA VAL A 44 1.24 -42.89 -11.41
C VAL A 44 1.89 -41.92 -12.39
N THR A 45 2.79 -42.39 -13.26
CA THR A 45 3.42 -41.54 -14.29
C THR A 45 2.38 -40.96 -15.25
N LEU A 46 1.41 -41.77 -15.69
CA LEU A 46 0.31 -41.33 -16.55
C LEU A 46 -0.59 -40.32 -15.82
N PHE A 47 -0.87 -40.51 -14.53
CA PHE A 47 -1.66 -39.59 -13.71
C PHE A 47 -0.92 -38.25 -13.47
N CYS A 48 0.38 -38.28 -13.21
CA CYS A 48 1.21 -37.07 -13.15
C CYS A 48 1.26 -36.35 -14.50
N LEU A 49 1.33 -37.09 -15.62
CA LEU A 49 1.28 -36.52 -16.97
C LEU A 49 -0.08 -35.93 -17.31
N THR A 50 -1.21 -36.54 -16.92
CA THR A 50 -2.55 -35.96 -17.14
C THR A 50 -2.80 -34.76 -16.22
N ILE A 51 -2.25 -34.73 -15.01
CA ILE A 51 -2.22 -33.52 -14.17
C ILE A 51 -1.37 -32.43 -14.83
N LEU A 52 -0.17 -32.74 -15.35
CA LEU A 52 0.65 -31.77 -16.10
C LEU A 52 -0.05 -31.26 -17.36
N LEU A 53 -0.78 -32.12 -18.07
CA LEU A 53 -1.63 -31.72 -19.20
C LEU A 53 -2.82 -30.86 -18.76
N ALA A 54 -3.49 -31.21 -17.66
CA ALA A 54 -4.58 -30.41 -17.12
C ALA A 54 -4.10 -29.03 -16.63
N VAL A 55 -2.96 -28.97 -15.95
CA VAL A 55 -2.32 -27.72 -15.50
C VAL A 55 -1.85 -26.89 -16.68
N THR A 56 -1.19 -27.49 -17.69
CA THR A 56 -0.76 -26.74 -18.89
C THR A 56 -1.91 -26.34 -19.80
N VAL A 57 -3.02 -27.08 -19.85
CA VAL A 57 -4.27 -26.70 -20.55
C VAL A 57 -5.06 -25.64 -19.76
N TYR A 58 -5.07 -25.70 -18.44
CA TYR A 58 -5.63 -24.65 -17.58
C TYR A 58 -4.83 -23.35 -17.71
N TRP A 59 -3.50 -23.43 -17.61
CA TRP A 59 -2.59 -22.30 -17.83
C TRP A 59 -2.72 -21.76 -19.26
N ARG A 60 -2.83 -22.63 -20.28
CA ARG A 60 -3.21 -22.22 -21.64
C ARG A 60 -4.55 -21.50 -21.67
N ARG A 61 -5.62 -22.01 -21.06
CA ARG A 61 -6.93 -21.34 -21.06
C ARG A 61 -6.89 -19.98 -20.36
N CYS A 62 -6.20 -19.87 -19.22
CA CYS A 62 -6.04 -18.62 -18.49
C CYS A 62 -5.15 -17.57 -19.20
N PHE A 63 -4.28 -17.98 -20.14
CA PHE A 63 -3.42 -17.05 -20.89
C PHE A 63 -3.75 -16.93 -22.40
N GLN A 64 -4.50 -17.85 -23.00
CA GLN A 64 -4.91 -17.80 -24.42
C GLN A 64 -6.23 -17.08 -24.66
N THR A 65 -7.05 -16.82 -23.63
CA THR A 65 -8.14 -15.83 -23.70
C THR A 65 -7.62 -14.41 -23.99
N ALA A 66 -6.32 -14.16 -23.75
CA ALA A 66 -5.62 -12.94 -24.16
C ALA A 66 -4.89 -13.06 -25.53
N HIS A 67 -5.03 -14.19 -26.25
CA HIS A 67 -4.17 -14.52 -27.39
C HIS A 67 -4.90 -15.02 -28.66
N LEU A 68 -6.24 -15.12 -28.62
CA LEU A 68 -7.08 -15.54 -29.75
C LEU A 68 -7.95 -14.36 -30.26
N SER A 69 -7.31 -13.37 -30.87
CA SER A 69 -7.99 -12.27 -31.60
C SER A 69 -7.16 -11.71 -32.77
N VAL A 70 -6.10 -12.40 -33.20
CA VAL A 70 -5.30 -12.05 -34.39
C VAL A 70 -4.87 -13.33 -35.10
N GLU A 71 -5.70 -13.83 -36.02
CA GLU A 71 -5.31 -14.58 -37.22
C GLU A 71 -6.56 -14.97 -38.04
N ASP A 72 -6.99 -14.09 -38.94
CA ASP A 72 -7.52 -14.48 -40.27
C ASP A 72 -7.48 -13.28 -41.24
N ARG A 73 -7.52 -13.60 -42.55
CA ARG A 73 -7.79 -12.71 -43.71
C ARG A 73 -6.71 -11.71 -44.11
N SER A 74 -5.71 -12.25 -44.79
CA SER A 74 -5.10 -11.57 -45.93
C SER A 74 -6.04 -11.55 -47.15
N THR A 75 -6.66 -10.40 -47.46
CA THR A 75 -7.18 -10.10 -48.81
C THR A 75 -7.06 -8.60 -49.09
N ALA A 76 -6.72 -8.24 -50.33
CA ALA A 76 -6.46 -6.85 -50.71
C ALA A 76 -7.75 -6.04 -50.91
N GLY A 77 -7.72 -4.76 -50.54
CA GLY A 77 -8.79 -3.79 -50.75
C GLY A 77 -8.21 -2.40 -50.99
N GLN A 78 -8.02 -2.05 -52.27
CA GLN A 78 -7.40 -0.80 -52.70
C GLN A 78 -8.45 0.33 -52.72
N VAL A 79 -8.29 1.34 -51.85
CA VAL A 79 -9.06 2.60 -51.89
C VAL A 79 -8.11 3.78 -51.69
N THR A 80 -8.33 4.85 -52.46
CA THR A 80 -7.54 6.08 -52.48
C THR A 80 -7.71 6.91 -51.20
N GLY A 81 -6.66 7.61 -50.79
CA GLY A 81 -6.71 8.56 -49.67
C GLY A 81 -7.01 9.99 -50.12
N GLU A 82 -7.53 10.79 -49.19
CA GLU A 82 -7.57 12.26 -49.27
C GLU A 82 -6.92 12.86 -48.01
N MET A 83 -6.34 14.06 -48.15
CA MET A 83 -5.46 14.66 -47.15
C MET A 83 -6.01 16.03 -46.73
N ALA A 84 -6.74 16.07 -45.61
CA ALA A 84 -7.41 17.27 -45.12
C ALA A 84 -6.55 18.03 -44.09
N THR A 85 -6.08 19.22 -44.45
CA THR A 85 -5.39 20.15 -43.55
C THR A 85 -6.37 21.12 -42.89
N ALA A 86 -6.36 21.22 -41.56
CA ALA A 86 -7.00 22.29 -40.80
C ALA A 86 -6.19 22.58 -39.53
N ALA A 87 -6.21 23.83 -39.04
CA ALA A 87 -5.31 24.29 -37.99
C ALA A 87 -5.98 25.14 -36.89
N THR A 88 -5.41 25.03 -35.69
CA THR A 88 -5.41 26.03 -34.61
C THR A 88 -6.76 26.54 -34.06
N ALA A 89 -7.30 25.81 -33.07
CA ALA A 89 -8.06 26.38 -31.95
C ALA A 89 -7.89 25.49 -30.70
N PRO A 90 -7.95 26.02 -29.46
CA PRO A 90 -7.89 25.20 -28.26
C PRO A 90 -9.23 24.46 -28.06
N ALA A 91 -9.34 23.26 -28.63
CA ALA A 91 -10.56 22.46 -28.54
C ALA A 91 -10.77 21.93 -27.11
N THR A 92 -11.78 22.45 -26.42
CA THR A 92 -12.35 21.81 -25.23
C THR A 92 -12.82 20.41 -25.62
N VAL A 93 -12.17 19.36 -25.10
CA VAL A 93 -12.51 17.97 -25.44
C VAL A 93 -13.81 17.60 -24.76
N TYR A 94 -14.92 17.79 -25.46
CA TYR A 94 -16.22 17.27 -25.07
C TYR A 94 -16.17 15.75 -25.13
N ILE A 95 -16.19 15.08 -23.97
CA ILE A 95 -16.32 13.62 -23.91
C ILE A 95 -17.76 13.30 -24.38
N PRO A 96 -17.97 12.53 -25.47
CA PRO A 96 -19.32 12.32 -26.02
C PRO A 96 -20.28 11.47 -25.16
N ASP A 97 -19.85 11.06 -23.96
CA ASP A 97 -20.49 10.07 -23.08
C ASP A 97 -21.03 10.66 -21.75
N ASP A 98 -21.29 11.98 -21.67
CA ASP A 98 -22.02 12.58 -20.51
C ASP A 98 -23.40 11.90 -20.26
N MET A 99 -23.95 11.18 -21.25
CA MET A 99 -25.18 10.39 -21.16
C MET A 99 -25.07 9.15 -20.24
N GLU A 100 -23.87 8.57 -20.07
CA GLU A 100 -23.63 7.42 -19.17
C GLU A 100 -23.22 7.86 -17.74
N ALA A 101 -23.08 9.17 -17.48
CA ALA A 101 -22.56 9.67 -16.22
C ALA A 101 -23.55 9.52 -15.05
N VAL A 102 -23.16 8.76 -14.02
CA VAL A 102 -23.99 8.50 -12.83
C VAL A 102 -23.91 9.71 -11.86
N PRO A 103 -25.03 10.33 -11.47
CA PRO A 103 -25.03 11.39 -10.45
C PRO A 103 -24.56 10.85 -9.10
N VAL A 104 -23.74 11.61 -8.36
CA VAL A 104 -23.18 11.20 -7.05
C VAL A 104 -24.29 10.79 -6.05
N LYS A 105 -25.42 11.50 -6.07
CA LYS A 105 -26.62 11.16 -5.26
C LYS A 105 -27.21 9.77 -5.54
N GLN A 106 -26.93 9.19 -6.70
CA GLN A 106 -27.40 7.85 -7.12
C GLN A 106 -26.28 6.80 -7.10
N PHE A 107 -25.01 7.21 -6.99
CA PHE A 107 -23.85 6.33 -7.16
C PHE A 107 -23.87 5.14 -6.19
N ILE A 108 -24.09 5.37 -4.89
CA ILE A 108 -24.16 4.31 -3.87
C ILE A 108 -25.21 3.24 -4.25
N ARG A 109 -26.40 3.67 -4.69
CA ARG A 109 -27.49 2.79 -5.12
C ARG A 109 -27.12 2.01 -6.40
N HIS A 110 -26.42 2.65 -7.34
CA HIS A 110 -25.92 2.03 -8.57
C HIS A 110 -24.88 0.92 -8.26
N ILE A 111 -23.93 1.19 -7.37
CA ILE A 111 -22.94 0.19 -6.92
C ILE A 111 -23.62 -1.00 -6.22
N SER A 112 -24.55 -0.74 -5.29
CA SER A 112 -25.32 -1.81 -4.63
C SER A 112 -26.11 -2.65 -5.64
N GLY A 113 -26.73 -2.02 -6.64
CA GLY A 113 -27.42 -2.71 -7.74
C GLY A 113 -26.49 -3.65 -8.53
N ARG A 114 -25.31 -3.17 -8.95
CA ARG A 114 -24.30 -4.01 -9.62
C ARG A 114 -23.81 -5.15 -8.72
N ARG A 115 -23.56 -4.92 -7.43
CA ARG A 115 -23.13 -5.96 -6.49
C ARG A 115 -24.18 -7.06 -6.31
N SER A 116 -25.46 -6.71 -6.18
CA SER A 116 -26.58 -7.66 -6.06
C SER A 116 -26.73 -8.62 -7.26
N SER A 117 -26.19 -8.27 -8.44
CA SER A 117 -26.18 -9.15 -9.63
C SER A 117 -25.17 -10.32 -9.55
N HIS A 118 -24.71 -10.69 -8.35
CA HIS A 118 -23.56 -11.58 -8.13
C HIS A 118 -22.29 -11.05 -8.83
N GLN A 119 -22.06 -9.74 -8.74
CA GLN A 119 -21.01 -8.99 -9.44
C GLN A 119 -21.04 -9.02 -10.97
N ARG A 120 -21.97 -9.73 -11.63
CA ARG A 120 -22.04 -9.87 -13.09
C ARG A 120 -22.00 -8.54 -13.83
N GLY A 121 -22.70 -7.53 -13.31
CA GLY A 121 -22.68 -6.18 -13.87
C GLY A 121 -21.35 -5.43 -13.76
N PHE A 122 -20.34 -5.91 -13.02
CA PHE A 122 -18.96 -5.41 -13.12
C PHE A 122 -18.16 -6.18 -14.17
N SER A 123 -18.38 -7.49 -14.28
CA SER A 123 -17.75 -8.34 -15.30
C SER A 123 -18.19 -7.94 -16.71
N GLU A 124 -19.49 -7.68 -16.92
CA GLU A 124 -20.06 -7.21 -18.20
C GLU A 124 -19.47 -5.85 -18.64
N ASP A 125 -19.43 -4.86 -17.73
CA ASP A 125 -18.76 -3.56 -17.93
C ASP A 125 -17.27 -3.76 -18.31
N PHE A 126 -16.55 -4.59 -17.56
CA PHE A 126 -15.12 -4.76 -17.74
C PHE A 126 -14.80 -5.53 -19.02
N GLU A 127 -15.62 -6.51 -19.42
CA GLU A 127 -15.52 -7.13 -20.74
C GLU A 127 -15.73 -6.13 -21.88
N GLU A 128 -16.64 -5.16 -21.75
CA GLU A 128 -16.79 -4.07 -22.74
C GLU A 128 -15.50 -3.25 -22.83
N VAL A 129 -14.91 -2.87 -21.69
CA VAL A 129 -13.60 -2.17 -21.63
C VAL A 129 -12.48 -2.97 -22.30
N GLN A 130 -12.47 -4.30 -22.16
CA GLN A 130 -11.48 -5.15 -22.85
C GLN A 130 -11.72 -5.22 -24.36
N ARG A 131 -12.98 -5.14 -24.83
CA ARG A 131 -13.34 -5.19 -26.26
C ARG A 131 -13.28 -3.83 -26.96
N CYS A 132 -13.38 -2.71 -26.24
CA CYS A 132 -13.62 -1.37 -26.80
C CYS A 132 -12.59 -0.90 -27.84
N THR A 133 -11.34 -1.38 -27.79
CA THR A 133 -10.27 -1.04 -28.77
C THR A 133 -10.09 -2.08 -29.88
N ALA A 134 -10.77 -3.23 -29.85
CA ALA A 134 -10.49 -4.36 -30.76
C ALA A 134 -10.71 -4.01 -32.25
N ASN A 135 -11.70 -3.16 -32.53
CA ASN A 135 -12.01 -2.71 -33.90
C ASN A 135 -11.23 -1.45 -34.33
N MET A 136 -10.29 -0.97 -33.50
CA MET A 136 -9.53 0.26 -33.77
C MET A 136 -8.13 -0.07 -34.33
N LYS A 137 -7.73 0.61 -35.40
CA LYS A 137 -6.41 0.45 -36.05
C LYS A 137 -5.29 1.14 -35.27
N LEU A 138 -5.07 0.73 -34.01
CA LEU A 138 -4.05 1.29 -33.11
C LEU A 138 -2.68 0.64 -33.34
N THR A 139 -1.77 1.36 -34.00
CA THR A 139 -0.40 0.87 -34.27
C THR A 139 0.51 0.99 -33.05
N SER A 140 1.55 0.16 -33.01
CA SER A 140 2.65 0.24 -32.03
C SER A 140 4.01 -0.11 -32.66
N GLU A 141 4.23 0.35 -33.89
CA GLU A 141 5.39 0.05 -34.73
C GLU A 141 6.71 0.49 -34.07
N CYS A 142 6.73 1.67 -33.45
CA CYS A 142 7.92 2.18 -32.77
C CYS A 142 8.31 1.28 -31.58
N SER A 143 7.31 0.72 -30.89
CA SER A 143 7.50 -0.21 -29.77
C SER A 143 7.96 -1.61 -30.22
N ASN A 144 7.58 -2.02 -31.43
CA ASN A 144 7.94 -3.32 -32.01
C ASN A 144 9.28 -3.30 -32.78
N HIS A 145 9.82 -2.13 -33.11
CA HIS A 145 11.10 -1.98 -33.82
C HIS A 145 12.24 -2.72 -33.08
N PRO A 146 13.09 -3.51 -33.77
CA PRO A 146 14.13 -4.33 -33.12
C PRO A 146 14.97 -3.55 -32.10
N ASP A 147 15.45 -2.36 -32.47
CA ASP A 147 16.29 -1.50 -31.65
C ASP A 147 15.60 -0.97 -30.38
N ASN A 148 14.27 -1.03 -30.30
CA ASN A 148 13.49 -0.58 -29.16
C ASN A 148 13.01 -1.73 -28.26
N LYS A 149 13.07 -3.00 -28.72
CA LYS A 149 12.60 -4.16 -27.93
C LYS A 149 13.29 -4.27 -26.56
N HIS A 150 14.58 -3.96 -26.48
CA HIS A 150 15.34 -3.98 -25.22
C HIS A 150 14.97 -2.85 -24.24
N ARG A 151 14.20 -1.85 -24.68
CA ARG A 151 13.68 -0.76 -23.84
C ARG A 151 12.31 -1.08 -23.25
N ASN A 152 11.66 -2.19 -23.66
CA ASN A 152 10.37 -2.63 -23.12
C ASN A 152 10.56 -3.64 -21.99
N ARG A 153 9.98 -3.39 -20.81
CA ARG A 153 10.05 -4.32 -19.66
C ARG A 153 9.32 -5.63 -19.93
N TYR A 154 8.26 -5.57 -20.73
CA TYR A 154 7.39 -6.68 -21.14
C TYR A 154 7.08 -6.61 -22.64
N VAL A 155 7.15 -7.74 -23.35
CA VAL A 155 7.01 -7.80 -24.81
C VAL A 155 5.57 -7.51 -25.29
N ASN A 156 4.58 -7.74 -24.44
CA ASN A 156 3.16 -7.51 -24.71
C ASN A 156 2.64 -6.13 -24.24
N ILE A 157 3.48 -5.28 -23.64
CA ILE A 157 3.09 -3.95 -23.14
C ILE A 157 3.78 -2.90 -24.00
N MET A 158 3.06 -2.41 -25.02
CA MET A 158 3.60 -1.53 -26.05
C MET A 158 2.94 -0.15 -25.98
N ALA A 159 3.72 0.90 -26.24
CA ALA A 159 3.18 2.24 -26.44
C ALA A 159 2.59 2.37 -27.86
N TYR A 160 1.35 2.88 -27.96
CA TYR A 160 0.73 3.21 -29.26
C TYR A 160 1.38 4.43 -29.92
N ASP A 161 1.59 4.42 -31.23
CA ASP A 161 2.44 5.42 -31.91
C ASP A 161 1.86 6.84 -31.95
N HIS A 162 0.52 6.96 -31.90
CA HIS A 162 -0.20 8.23 -31.98
C HIS A 162 -0.17 9.02 -30.66
N SER A 163 -0.04 8.32 -29.52
CA SER A 163 -0.09 8.88 -28.16
C SER A 163 1.22 8.75 -27.39
N ARG A 164 2.20 8.00 -27.91
CA ARG A 164 3.49 7.80 -27.23
C ARG A 164 4.19 9.13 -26.98
N VAL A 165 4.88 9.21 -25.85
CA VAL A 165 5.84 10.29 -25.62
C VAL A 165 6.98 10.14 -26.63
N LYS A 166 7.46 11.27 -27.16
CA LYS A 166 8.56 11.32 -28.14
C LYS A 166 9.65 12.21 -27.55
N LEU A 167 10.82 11.62 -27.31
CA LEU A 167 11.98 12.36 -26.80
C LEU A 167 12.67 13.10 -27.94
N GLN A 168 13.35 14.21 -27.64
CA GLN A 168 14.11 14.94 -28.66
C GLN A 168 15.24 14.04 -29.21
N PRO A 169 15.36 13.86 -30.54
CA PRO A 169 16.41 13.03 -31.12
C PRO A 169 17.80 13.54 -30.73
N LEU A 170 18.68 12.61 -30.31
CA LEU A 170 20.06 12.91 -29.95
C LEU A 170 20.91 13.10 -31.22
N GLU A 171 21.83 14.06 -31.20
CA GLU A 171 22.78 14.28 -32.31
C GLU A 171 23.79 13.13 -32.43
N GLY A 172 23.83 12.46 -33.59
CA GLY A 172 24.81 11.40 -33.86
C GLY A 172 24.35 10.34 -34.87
N LYS A 173 25.19 9.32 -35.08
CA LYS A 173 24.86 8.16 -35.95
C LYS A 173 23.72 7.29 -35.41
N ASP A 174 23.60 7.19 -34.08
CA ASP A 174 22.59 6.37 -33.40
C ASP A 174 21.24 7.10 -33.18
N SER A 175 21.09 8.28 -33.78
CA SER A 175 19.97 9.21 -33.61
C SER A 175 18.60 8.63 -33.95
N LYS A 176 18.52 7.75 -34.96
CA LYS A 176 17.28 7.36 -35.65
C LYS A 176 16.19 6.72 -34.77
N TYR A 177 16.57 6.13 -33.63
CA TYR A 177 15.64 5.52 -32.66
C TYR A 177 15.89 6.04 -31.23
N SER A 178 16.45 7.24 -31.11
CA SER A 178 16.72 7.90 -29.82
C SER A 178 15.52 8.66 -29.25
N ASP A 179 14.39 8.69 -29.96
CA ASP A 179 13.14 9.35 -29.56
C ASP A 179 12.20 8.43 -28.74
N TYR A 180 12.48 7.13 -28.68
CA TYR A 180 11.56 6.14 -28.12
C TYR A 180 11.77 5.88 -26.62
N ILE A 181 10.67 6.00 -25.89
CA ILE A 181 10.46 5.48 -24.53
C ILE A 181 9.07 4.82 -24.43
N ASN A 182 8.94 3.76 -23.63
CA ASN A 182 7.66 3.07 -23.42
C ASN A 182 6.78 3.84 -22.42
N ALA A 183 6.19 4.93 -22.92
CA ALA A 183 5.25 5.77 -22.20
C ALA A 183 4.26 6.43 -23.18
N ASN A 184 3.04 6.71 -22.72
CA ASN A 184 2.01 7.40 -23.49
C ASN A 184 1.45 8.57 -22.71
N HIS A 185 1.11 9.66 -23.41
CA HIS A 185 0.23 10.67 -22.84
C HIS A 185 -1.16 10.08 -22.62
N VAL A 186 -1.76 10.40 -21.48
CA VAL A 186 -3.12 10.01 -21.11
C VAL A 186 -3.87 11.24 -20.60
N ASP A 187 -5.12 11.40 -21.03
CA ASP A 187 -5.96 12.51 -20.60
C ASP A 187 -6.41 12.35 -19.14
N GLY A 188 -6.69 13.48 -18.49
CA GLY A 188 -7.43 13.54 -17.24
C GLY A 188 -8.74 14.28 -17.42
N TYR A 189 -9.56 14.28 -16.38
CA TYR A 189 -10.80 15.04 -16.36
C TYR A 189 -10.55 16.51 -16.70
N ASN A 190 -11.24 17.02 -17.72
CA ASN A 190 -11.10 18.36 -18.32
C ASN A 190 -9.67 18.80 -18.71
N LYS A 191 -8.67 17.89 -18.75
CA LYS A 191 -7.26 18.22 -19.05
C LYS A 191 -6.64 17.20 -20.03
N PRO A 192 -6.59 17.51 -21.33
CA PRO A 192 -5.88 16.69 -22.31
C PRO A 192 -4.40 16.52 -21.93
N ARG A 193 -3.89 15.29 -22.10
CA ARG A 193 -2.52 14.89 -21.71
C ARG A 193 -2.15 15.26 -20.27
N ALA A 194 -3.08 15.16 -19.31
CA ALA A 194 -2.81 15.44 -17.89
C ALA A 194 -1.70 14.55 -17.31
N TYR A 195 -1.57 13.32 -17.80
CA TYR A 195 -0.63 12.32 -17.30
C TYR A 195 0.27 11.78 -18.41
N ILE A 196 1.38 11.18 -18.00
CA ILE A 196 2.16 10.23 -18.80
C ILE A 196 2.11 8.88 -18.09
N ALA A 197 1.46 7.90 -18.71
CA ALA A 197 1.45 6.52 -18.24
C ALA A 197 2.69 5.79 -18.78
N ALA A 198 3.63 5.45 -17.89
CA ALA A 198 4.93 4.90 -18.23
C ALA A 198 5.21 3.55 -17.56
N GLN A 199 6.05 2.70 -18.17
CA GLN A 199 6.58 1.52 -17.48
C GLN A 199 7.55 1.91 -16.33
N GLY A 200 7.78 0.99 -15.39
CA GLY A 200 8.86 1.11 -14.40
C GLY A 200 10.23 1.06 -15.09
N PRO A 201 11.09 2.09 -14.98
CA PRO A 201 12.33 2.20 -15.75
C PRO A 201 13.24 0.97 -15.65
N LEU A 202 13.93 0.66 -16.75
CA LEU A 202 15.02 -0.32 -16.81
C LEU A 202 16.35 0.41 -16.66
N ARG A 203 17.42 -0.26 -16.18
CA ARG A 203 18.77 0.36 -16.10
C ARG A 203 19.25 0.93 -17.44
N SER A 204 18.88 0.29 -18.54
CA SER A 204 19.12 0.75 -19.92
C SER A 204 18.38 2.04 -20.27
N THR A 205 17.24 2.34 -19.65
CA THR A 205 16.34 3.46 -19.97
C THR A 205 16.30 4.56 -18.90
N PHE A 206 17.16 4.54 -17.88
CA PHE A 206 17.18 5.60 -16.84
C PHE A 206 17.44 6.98 -17.43
N LYS A 207 18.37 7.07 -18.39
CA LYS A 207 18.69 8.32 -19.10
C LYS A 207 17.50 8.82 -19.91
N ASP A 208 16.78 7.92 -20.58
CA ASP A 208 15.56 8.25 -21.33
C ASP A 208 14.42 8.70 -20.40
N PHE A 209 14.28 8.08 -19.22
CA PHE A 209 13.27 8.45 -18.24
C PHE A 209 13.51 9.85 -17.65
N TRP A 210 14.72 10.16 -17.19
CA TRP A 210 15.00 11.51 -16.68
C TRP A 210 15.04 12.59 -17.77
N ARG A 211 15.44 12.22 -19.00
CA ARG A 211 15.25 13.06 -20.19
C ARG A 211 13.77 13.33 -20.45
N MET A 212 12.89 12.33 -20.29
CA MET A 212 11.44 12.51 -20.37
C MET A 212 10.91 13.47 -19.31
N VAL A 213 11.26 13.28 -18.03
CA VAL A 213 10.87 14.17 -16.92
C VAL A 213 11.28 15.62 -17.23
N TRP A 214 12.50 15.82 -17.74
CA TRP A 214 13.00 17.14 -18.12
C TRP A 214 12.29 17.75 -19.33
N GLU A 215 12.18 17.02 -20.44
CA GLU A 215 11.59 17.53 -21.69
C GLU A 215 10.09 17.81 -21.56
N GLN A 216 9.39 17.05 -20.70
CA GLN A 216 7.95 17.20 -20.46
C GLN A 216 7.61 18.18 -19.34
N ASN A 217 8.60 18.80 -18.68
CA ASN A 217 8.42 19.70 -17.53
C ASN A 217 7.62 19.07 -16.37
N THR A 218 7.78 17.76 -16.14
CA THR A 218 7.05 17.04 -15.09
C THR A 218 7.57 17.42 -13.71
N GLY A 219 6.71 17.98 -12.85
CA GLY A 219 7.02 18.24 -11.44
C GLY A 219 6.62 17.12 -10.47
N VAL A 220 5.68 16.25 -10.83
CA VAL A 220 5.22 15.12 -9.99
C VAL A 220 5.37 13.78 -10.70
N ILE A 221 6.02 12.83 -10.02
CA ILE A 221 6.13 11.42 -10.41
C ILE A 221 5.37 10.57 -9.38
N VAL A 222 4.49 9.69 -9.85
CA VAL A 222 3.70 8.77 -9.04
C VAL A 222 4.15 7.34 -9.33
N MET A 223 4.72 6.68 -8.32
CA MET A 223 5.27 5.33 -8.39
C MET A 223 4.42 4.37 -7.56
N ILE A 224 3.70 3.45 -8.21
CA ILE A 224 2.73 2.55 -7.57
C ILE A 224 3.24 1.10 -7.65
N THR A 225 4.46 0.88 -7.19
CA THR A 225 5.09 -0.43 -7.06
C THR A 225 6.31 -0.32 -6.17
N ASN A 226 6.54 -1.31 -5.32
CA ASN A 226 7.87 -1.55 -4.76
C ASN A 226 8.83 -2.03 -5.86
N LEU A 227 10.13 -1.94 -5.60
CA LEU A 227 11.20 -2.42 -6.49
C LEU A 227 11.12 -3.94 -6.67
N MET A 228 11.08 -4.65 -5.55
CA MET A 228 10.82 -6.08 -5.43
C MET A 228 9.43 -6.33 -4.84
N GLU A 229 8.91 -7.53 -5.05
CA GLU A 229 7.62 -8.01 -4.55
C GLU A 229 7.81 -9.44 -4.01
N LYS A 230 7.07 -9.86 -2.98
CA LYS A 230 7.32 -11.12 -2.27
C LYS A 230 7.15 -12.31 -3.22
N GLY A 231 8.09 -13.25 -3.16
CA GLY A 231 8.12 -14.45 -4.01
C GLY A 231 8.44 -14.22 -5.50
N ARG A 232 8.77 -13.00 -5.95
CA ARG A 232 9.11 -12.74 -7.36
C ARG A 232 10.62 -12.67 -7.61
N VAL A 233 11.13 -13.59 -8.43
CA VAL A 233 12.57 -13.68 -8.81
C VAL A 233 13.05 -12.49 -9.67
N ARG A 234 12.15 -11.78 -10.36
CA ARG A 234 12.49 -10.61 -11.21
C ARG A 234 11.80 -9.34 -10.68
N GLY A 235 12.58 -8.30 -10.47
CA GLY A 235 12.12 -7.00 -9.96
C GLY A 235 11.04 -6.34 -10.82
N LYS A 236 10.11 -5.66 -10.15
CA LYS A 236 9.01 -4.90 -10.76
C LYS A 236 9.46 -3.54 -11.27
N CYS A 237 10.33 -2.86 -10.52
CA CYS A 237 10.99 -1.64 -10.95
C CYS A 237 12.47 -1.71 -10.53
N GLU A 238 13.36 -1.12 -11.32
CA GLU A 238 14.72 -0.84 -10.83
C GLU A 238 14.70 0.50 -10.10
N GLN A 239 15.60 0.70 -9.13
CA GLN A 239 15.79 2.02 -8.52
C GLN A 239 16.45 2.94 -9.54
N TYR A 240 15.72 3.97 -9.98
CA TYR A 240 16.15 4.92 -11.01
C TYR A 240 16.59 6.26 -10.41
N TRP A 241 16.75 6.36 -9.09
CA TRP A 241 17.05 7.59 -8.37
C TRP A 241 18.20 7.38 -7.36
N PRO A 242 19.00 8.41 -7.06
CA PRO A 242 20.07 8.32 -6.06
C PRO A 242 19.52 7.92 -4.69
N ALA A 243 20.15 6.92 -4.05
CA ALA A 243 19.86 6.58 -2.65
C ALA A 243 20.26 7.74 -1.71
N GLU A 244 21.35 8.42 -2.04
CA GLU A 244 21.89 9.60 -1.37
C GLU A 244 22.60 10.49 -2.39
N GLY A 245 22.77 11.78 -2.08
CA GLY A 245 23.57 12.68 -2.92
C GLY A 245 23.02 12.89 -4.33
N SER A 246 23.81 12.61 -5.37
CA SER A 246 23.48 12.92 -6.78
C SER A 246 24.00 11.90 -7.80
N GLU A 247 23.21 11.63 -8.84
CA GLU A 247 23.57 10.79 -9.99
C GLU A 247 23.47 11.54 -11.33
N GLU A 248 24.40 11.29 -12.27
CA GLU A 248 24.38 11.84 -13.64
C GLU A 248 23.69 10.87 -14.63
N HIS A 249 22.40 11.10 -14.92
CA HIS A 249 21.62 10.28 -15.87
C HIS A 249 21.66 10.87 -17.30
N GLY A 250 22.85 10.91 -17.90
CA GLY A 250 23.05 11.42 -19.26
C GLY A 250 23.47 12.89 -19.26
N ASP A 251 22.55 13.79 -19.54
CA ASP A 251 22.73 15.25 -19.42
C ASP A 251 21.91 15.89 -18.28
N VAL A 252 21.09 15.10 -17.58
CA VAL A 252 20.38 15.49 -16.35
C VAL A 252 21.13 14.95 -15.14
N VAL A 253 21.48 15.82 -14.19
CA VAL A 253 21.86 15.40 -12.82
C VAL A 253 20.61 15.38 -11.97
N VAL A 254 20.41 14.30 -11.22
CA VAL A 254 19.34 14.19 -10.22
C VAL A 254 19.98 14.18 -8.84
N THR A 255 19.47 15.01 -7.93
CA THR A 255 19.95 15.15 -6.55
C THR A 255 18.81 14.88 -5.59
N LEU A 256 18.96 13.93 -4.66
CA LEU A 256 18.00 13.75 -3.57
C LEU A 256 18.19 14.89 -2.55
N LYS A 257 17.10 15.53 -2.13
CA LYS A 257 17.10 16.65 -1.16
C LYS A 257 16.52 16.23 0.20
N SER A 258 15.41 15.51 0.19
CA SER A 258 14.76 14.94 1.38
C SER A 258 13.97 13.67 1.02
N THR A 259 13.67 12.85 2.02
CA THR A 259 12.78 11.69 1.94
C THR A 259 11.91 11.69 3.19
N GLU A 260 10.60 11.62 3.02
CA GLU A 260 9.61 11.52 4.09
C GLU A 260 8.87 10.18 3.95
N VAL A 261 8.75 9.43 5.04
CA VAL A 261 8.19 8.08 5.07
C VAL A 261 6.90 8.10 5.89
N HIS A 262 5.78 7.83 5.24
CA HIS A 262 4.51 7.56 5.89
C HIS A 262 4.16 6.08 5.74
N ALA A 263 3.29 5.56 6.60
CA ALA A 263 2.91 4.15 6.67
C ALA A 263 2.55 3.49 5.32
N CYS A 264 1.93 4.24 4.41
CA CYS A 264 1.47 3.74 3.11
C CYS A 264 2.24 4.24 1.88
N TYR A 265 3.10 5.24 2.03
CA TYR A 265 3.85 5.83 0.93
C TYR A 265 5.08 6.63 1.39
N THR A 266 6.07 6.72 0.51
CA THR A 266 7.24 7.58 0.68
C THR A 266 7.11 8.79 -0.26
N VAL A 267 7.48 9.98 0.19
CA VAL A 267 7.69 11.14 -0.68
C VAL A 267 9.19 11.43 -0.78
N ARG A 268 9.69 11.73 -1.98
CA ARG A 268 11.10 12.12 -2.21
C ARG A 268 11.17 13.40 -3.02
N TRP A 269 11.98 14.34 -2.56
CA TRP A 269 12.23 15.60 -3.27
C TRP A 269 13.53 15.50 -4.05
N PHE A 270 13.44 15.66 -5.36
CA PHE A 270 14.57 15.69 -6.26
C PHE A 270 14.80 17.08 -6.82
N SER A 271 16.08 17.44 -6.98
CA SER A 271 16.52 18.55 -7.82
C SER A 271 17.08 18.01 -9.12
N LEU A 272 16.61 18.55 -10.24
CA LEU A 272 17.13 18.25 -11.58
C LEU A 272 17.91 19.45 -12.12
N CYS A 273 19.15 19.20 -12.56
CA CYS A 273 20.02 20.20 -13.20
C CYS A 273 20.54 19.70 -14.55
N LYS A 274 20.37 20.48 -15.63
CA LYS A 274 20.86 20.10 -16.97
C LYS A 274 22.30 20.55 -17.22
N VAL A 275 23.20 19.59 -17.44
CA VAL A 275 24.63 19.80 -17.70
C VAL A 275 24.85 20.15 -19.18
N LYS A 276 25.28 21.38 -19.46
CA LYS A 276 25.82 21.72 -20.78
C LYS A 276 27.29 21.30 -20.83
N LYS A 277 27.64 20.50 -21.84
CA LYS A 277 29.04 20.22 -22.19
C LYS A 277 29.58 21.41 -22.98
N THR A 278 30.17 22.38 -22.29
CA THR A 278 31.04 23.40 -22.90
C THR A 278 32.21 22.73 -23.62
N GLY A 279 32.67 23.35 -24.71
CA GLY A 279 33.74 22.82 -25.55
C GLY A 279 35.08 22.64 -24.82
N LYS A 280 35.98 21.83 -25.41
CA LYS A 280 37.29 21.43 -24.88
C LYS A 280 37.99 22.54 -24.07
N GLY A 281 38.23 22.29 -22.78
CA GLY A 281 39.24 23.00 -21.98
C GLY A 281 38.74 23.98 -20.92
N SER A 282 37.43 24.19 -20.75
CA SER A 282 36.88 25.05 -19.68
C SER A 282 35.80 24.34 -18.85
N HIS A 283 35.60 24.80 -17.62
CA HIS A 283 34.82 24.14 -16.56
C HIS A 283 33.40 23.71 -16.98
N LYS A 284 32.88 22.63 -16.38
CA LYS A 284 31.47 22.18 -16.48
C LYS A 284 30.53 23.31 -16.04
N SER A 285 30.09 24.17 -16.95
CA SER A 285 29.11 25.22 -16.65
C SER A 285 27.72 24.60 -16.54
N ARG A 286 27.23 24.41 -15.29
CA ARG A 286 25.85 23.98 -15.03
C ARG A 286 24.89 25.04 -15.57
N THR A 287 23.87 24.62 -16.31
CA THR A 287 22.79 25.54 -16.72
C THR A 287 22.00 25.93 -15.48
N GLN A 288 21.76 27.22 -15.27
CA GLN A 288 21.20 27.78 -14.03
C GLN A 288 19.71 27.45 -13.78
N SER A 289 19.10 26.61 -14.62
CA SER A 289 17.77 26.03 -14.39
C SER A 289 17.88 24.78 -13.52
N GLU A 290 17.72 24.95 -12.21
CA GLU A 290 17.35 23.87 -11.28
C GLU A 290 15.82 23.68 -11.35
N ARG A 291 15.33 22.44 -11.20
CA ARG A 291 13.89 22.13 -11.11
C ARG A 291 13.63 21.14 -9.99
N THR A 292 12.63 21.42 -9.16
CA THR A 292 12.14 20.47 -8.15
C THR A 292 11.21 19.45 -8.79
N VAL A 293 11.37 18.18 -8.43
CA VAL A 293 10.47 17.08 -8.81
C VAL A 293 10.15 16.24 -7.58
N LEU A 294 8.86 16.05 -7.28
CA LEU A 294 8.39 15.21 -6.17
C LEU A 294 8.06 13.81 -6.69
N GLN A 295 8.60 12.78 -6.04
CA GLN A 295 8.21 11.39 -6.26
C GLN A 295 7.31 10.91 -5.10
N TYR A 296 6.04 10.63 -5.39
CA TYR A 296 5.11 9.96 -4.50
C TYR A 296 5.15 8.45 -4.78
N HIS A 297 5.69 7.68 -3.85
CA HIS A 297 5.92 6.23 -3.97
C HIS A 297 4.99 5.44 -3.03
N TYR A 298 3.91 4.88 -3.54
CA TYR A 298 2.98 4.05 -2.75
C TYR A 298 3.56 2.65 -2.51
N THR A 299 3.78 2.30 -1.24
CA THR A 299 4.51 1.10 -0.81
C THR A 299 3.58 -0.08 -0.51
N GLN A 300 2.32 0.15 -0.17
CA GLN A 300 1.42 -0.88 0.39
C GLN A 300 0.44 -1.46 -0.65
N TRP A 301 0.81 -1.54 -1.93
CA TRP A 301 -0.02 -2.23 -2.94
C TRP A 301 0.41 -3.70 -3.05
N PRO A 302 -0.47 -4.67 -2.73
CA PRO A 302 -0.10 -6.07 -2.71
C PRO A 302 0.30 -6.61 -4.09
N ASP A 303 1.14 -7.64 -4.06
CA ASP A 303 1.77 -8.22 -5.25
C ASP A 303 0.76 -8.84 -6.22
N MET A 304 -0.39 -9.28 -5.68
CA MET A 304 -1.55 -9.82 -6.38
C MET A 304 -2.82 -9.09 -5.89
N GLY A 305 -3.76 -8.84 -6.79
CA GLY A 305 -5.02 -8.15 -6.48
C GLY A 305 -4.86 -6.65 -6.18
N VAL A 306 -5.62 -6.18 -5.20
CA VAL A 306 -5.79 -4.77 -4.82
C VAL A 306 -5.62 -4.57 -3.30
N PRO A 307 -5.31 -3.35 -2.83
CA PRO A 307 -5.26 -3.04 -1.40
C PRO A 307 -6.61 -3.35 -0.72
N GLU A 308 -6.58 -3.84 0.52
CA GLU A 308 -7.83 -4.09 1.28
C GLU A 308 -8.52 -2.79 1.69
N TYR A 309 -7.71 -1.78 2.05
CA TYR A 309 -8.18 -0.52 2.59
C TYR A 309 -8.15 0.57 1.51
N THR A 310 -9.30 1.18 1.27
CA THR A 310 -9.50 2.24 0.27
C THR A 310 -8.94 3.60 0.72
N LEU A 311 -9.01 3.90 2.01
CA LEU A 311 -8.61 5.19 2.59
C LEU A 311 -7.13 5.57 2.32
N PRO A 312 -6.13 4.70 2.53
CA PRO A 312 -4.74 5.09 2.27
C PRO A 312 -4.44 5.38 0.79
N VAL A 313 -5.13 4.68 -0.13
CA VAL A 313 -5.05 4.99 -1.58
C VAL A 313 -5.73 6.32 -1.88
N LEU A 314 -6.90 6.60 -1.30
CA LEU A 314 -7.62 7.85 -1.47
C LEU A 314 -6.78 9.06 -1.02
N THR A 315 -6.15 8.96 0.15
CA THR A 315 -5.30 10.02 0.70
C THR A 315 -3.99 10.18 -0.06
N PHE A 316 -3.38 9.08 -0.51
CA PHE A 316 -2.24 9.12 -1.46
C PHE A 316 -2.61 9.86 -2.76
N VAL A 317 -3.73 9.51 -3.40
CA VAL A 317 -4.20 10.17 -4.64
C VAL A 317 -4.47 11.65 -4.39
N ARG A 318 -5.18 12.00 -3.32
CA ARG A 318 -5.48 13.40 -2.96
C ARG A 318 -4.20 14.23 -2.82
N ARG A 319 -3.20 13.73 -2.11
CA ARG A 319 -1.93 14.45 -1.84
C ARG A 319 -1.04 14.55 -3.07
N SER A 320 -0.83 13.44 -3.79
CA SER A 320 -0.03 13.45 -5.03
C SER A 320 -0.69 14.23 -6.17
N SER A 321 -2.03 14.32 -6.21
CA SER A 321 -2.75 15.23 -7.11
C SER A 321 -2.65 16.69 -6.67
N ALA A 322 -2.76 17.00 -5.38
CA ALA A 322 -2.64 18.38 -4.88
C ALA A 322 -1.23 18.98 -5.07
N ALA A 323 -0.19 18.15 -5.14
CA ALA A 323 1.18 18.57 -5.42
C ALA A 323 1.42 19.05 -6.87
N GLN A 324 0.46 18.84 -7.79
CA GLN A 324 0.58 19.22 -9.21
C GLN A 324 0.10 20.66 -9.44
N THR A 325 1.02 21.59 -9.69
CA THR A 325 0.70 23.00 -9.94
C THR A 325 0.33 23.29 -11.42
N PRO A 326 -0.26 24.46 -11.74
CA PRO A 326 -0.68 24.79 -13.11
C PRO A 326 0.47 24.94 -14.13
N ASP A 327 1.67 25.30 -13.68
CA ASP A 327 2.88 25.47 -14.50
C ASP A 327 3.63 24.16 -14.78
N MET A 328 3.34 23.10 -14.02
CA MET A 328 3.88 21.76 -14.28
C MET A 328 3.27 21.13 -15.53
N GLY A 329 4.13 20.48 -16.31
CA GLY A 329 3.72 19.57 -17.38
C GLY A 329 3.14 18.26 -16.84
N PRO A 330 2.79 17.29 -17.71
CA PRO A 330 2.09 16.06 -17.31
C PRO A 330 2.73 15.33 -16.13
N MET A 331 1.90 14.89 -15.19
CA MET A 331 2.30 14.02 -14.09
C MET A 331 2.69 12.64 -14.65
N ILE A 332 3.88 12.13 -14.33
CA ILE A 332 4.29 10.79 -14.76
C ILE A 332 3.75 9.78 -13.75
N VAL A 333 2.90 8.84 -14.20
CA VAL A 333 2.34 7.77 -13.36
C VAL A 333 2.86 6.42 -13.86
N HIS A 334 3.56 5.68 -13.00
CA HIS A 334 4.14 4.38 -13.35
C HIS A 334 3.93 3.31 -12.27
N CYS A 335 4.01 2.06 -12.70
CA CYS A 335 4.17 0.91 -11.81
C CYS A 335 5.29 0.03 -12.39
N SER A 336 5.06 -1.27 -12.58
CA SER A 336 5.96 -2.13 -13.37
C SER A 336 5.69 -2.00 -14.88
N ALA A 337 4.47 -2.37 -15.32
CA ALA A 337 4.08 -2.30 -16.73
C ALA A 337 3.56 -0.91 -17.16
N GLY A 338 3.14 -0.06 -16.22
CA GLY A 338 2.54 1.23 -16.54
C GLY A 338 1.11 1.14 -17.07
N VAL A 339 0.35 0.09 -16.68
CA VAL A 339 -1.01 -0.17 -17.19
C VAL A 339 -2.03 -0.40 -16.08
N GLY A 340 -1.91 -1.45 -15.25
CA GLY A 340 -2.91 -1.79 -14.22
C GLY A 340 -3.06 -0.76 -13.10
N ARG A 341 -2.16 -0.81 -12.10
CA ARG A 341 -2.13 0.15 -10.98
C ARG A 341 -2.08 1.62 -11.45
N THR A 342 -1.34 1.89 -12.54
CA THR A 342 -1.25 3.20 -13.21
C THR A 342 -2.59 3.70 -13.72
N GLY A 343 -3.34 2.89 -14.48
CA GLY A 343 -4.69 3.24 -14.93
C GLY A 343 -5.66 3.38 -13.77
N THR A 344 -5.51 2.55 -12.74
CA THR A 344 -6.34 2.61 -11.52
C THR A 344 -6.23 3.98 -10.84
N TYR A 345 -5.00 4.48 -10.65
CA TYR A 345 -4.73 5.83 -10.15
C TYR A 345 -5.32 6.92 -11.06
N ILE A 346 -5.04 6.85 -12.38
CA ILE A 346 -5.48 7.86 -13.36
C ILE A 346 -7.00 8.00 -13.40
N VAL A 347 -7.74 6.90 -13.29
CA VAL A 347 -9.21 6.91 -13.21
C VAL A 347 -9.68 7.47 -11.86
N ILE A 348 -9.12 7.03 -10.72
CA ILE A 348 -9.54 7.53 -9.40
C ILE A 348 -9.33 9.06 -9.32
N ASP A 349 -8.15 9.56 -9.69
CA ASP A 349 -7.84 11.00 -9.65
C ASP A 349 -8.79 11.82 -10.56
N SER A 350 -9.00 11.35 -11.80
CA SER A 350 -9.89 12.02 -12.75
C SER A 350 -11.36 11.99 -12.31
N MET A 351 -11.82 10.88 -11.71
CA MET A 351 -13.19 10.78 -11.19
C MET A 351 -13.39 11.59 -9.91
N LEU A 352 -12.38 11.72 -9.04
CA LEU A 352 -12.44 12.63 -7.88
C LEU A 352 -12.62 14.10 -8.34
N LYS A 353 -11.91 14.50 -9.39
CA LYS A 353 -12.06 15.84 -10.01
C LYS A 353 -13.45 16.03 -10.66
N GLN A 354 -14.00 15.00 -11.30
CA GLN A 354 -15.38 15.04 -11.83
C GLN A 354 -16.44 15.12 -10.71
N ILE A 355 -16.24 14.40 -9.61
CA ILE A 355 -17.09 14.47 -8.41
C ILE A 355 -17.03 15.89 -7.81
N GLU A 356 -15.86 16.51 -7.77
CA GLU A 356 -15.70 17.86 -7.24
C GLU A 356 -16.37 18.92 -8.14
N GLU A 357 -16.13 18.90 -9.46
CA GLU A 357 -16.66 19.90 -10.38
C GLU A 357 -18.16 19.69 -10.70
N ARG A 358 -18.56 18.50 -11.16
CA ARG A 358 -19.90 18.23 -11.74
C ARG A 358 -20.85 17.44 -10.86
N LYS A 359 -20.39 16.88 -9.73
CA LYS A 359 -21.19 15.96 -8.87
C LYS A 359 -21.70 14.72 -9.65
N THR A 360 -20.98 14.28 -10.67
CA THR A 360 -21.24 13.05 -11.45
C THR A 360 -20.00 12.15 -11.51
N VAL A 361 -20.16 10.92 -11.98
CA VAL A 361 -19.09 9.91 -12.12
C VAL A 361 -19.28 9.15 -13.43
N ASN A 362 -18.26 9.07 -14.29
CA ASN A 362 -18.30 8.23 -15.50
C ASN A 362 -17.02 7.36 -15.63
N ILE A 363 -16.93 6.31 -14.80
CA ILE A 363 -15.78 5.39 -14.78
C ILE A 363 -15.68 4.60 -16.08
N LEU A 364 -16.81 4.06 -16.58
CA LEU A 364 -16.86 3.22 -17.78
C LEU A 364 -16.44 4.00 -19.04
N GLY A 365 -17.10 5.12 -19.34
CA GLY A 365 -16.80 5.98 -20.49
C GLY A 365 -15.40 6.58 -20.44
N PHE A 366 -14.94 7.06 -19.28
CA PHE A 366 -13.57 7.56 -19.12
C PHE A 366 -12.53 6.46 -19.34
N LEU A 367 -12.78 5.22 -18.87
CA LEU A 367 -11.88 4.10 -19.10
C LEU A 367 -11.88 3.64 -20.57
N LYS A 368 -13.05 3.58 -21.22
CA LYS A 368 -13.24 3.38 -22.68
C LYS A 368 -12.51 4.44 -23.52
N HIS A 369 -12.36 5.66 -23.01
CA HIS A 369 -11.58 6.73 -23.64
C HIS A 369 -10.07 6.50 -23.48
N ILE A 370 -9.54 6.44 -22.25
CA ILE A 370 -8.09 6.34 -22.02
C ILE A 370 -7.48 5.03 -22.53
N ARG A 371 -8.26 3.94 -22.62
CA ARG A 371 -7.83 2.68 -23.27
C ARG A 371 -7.36 2.85 -24.72
N ARG A 372 -7.88 3.85 -25.43
CA ARG A 372 -7.43 4.20 -26.79
C ARG A 372 -6.01 4.77 -26.80
N GLN A 373 -5.58 5.35 -25.68
CA GLN A 373 -4.33 6.10 -25.54
C GLN A 373 -3.18 5.23 -25.01
N ARG A 374 -3.44 4.22 -24.16
CA ARG A 374 -2.46 3.18 -23.79
C ARG A 374 -3.14 1.84 -23.55
N ASN A 375 -2.50 0.75 -23.98
CA ASN A 375 -3.04 -0.59 -23.83
C ASN A 375 -3.22 -0.99 -22.35
N TYR A 376 -4.22 -1.82 -22.07
CA TYR A 376 -4.47 -2.49 -20.79
C TYR A 376 -4.54 -1.59 -19.52
N LEU A 377 -4.76 -0.27 -19.64
CA LEU A 377 -5.01 0.62 -18.49
C LEU A 377 -6.17 0.06 -17.64
N VAL A 378 -5.96 -0.10 -16.33
CA VAL A 378 -6.82 -0.94 -15.45
C VAL A 378 -6.87 -2.38 -15.98
N GLN A 379 -6.01 -3.25 -15.45
CA GLN A 379 -5.63 -4.49 -16.13
C GLN A 379 -6.54 -5.67 -15.79
N THR A 380 -7.19 -5.65 -14.63
CA THR A 380 -8.01 -6.75 -14.10
C THR A 380 -9.33 -6.25 -13.54
N GLU A 381 -10.32 -7.14 -13.40
CA GLU A 381 -11.66 -6.78 -12.93
C GLU A 381 -11.64 -6.31 -11.47
N GLU A 382 -10.77 -6.87 -10.62
CA GLU A 382 -10.63 -6.43 -9.23
C GLU A 382 -10.10 -4.99 -9.16
N GLN A 383 -9.25 -4.58 -10.11
CA GLN A 383 -8.82 -3.18 -10.23
C GLN A 383 -9.97 -2.27 -10.68
N TYR A 384 -10.86 -2.75 -11.57
CA TYR A 384 -12.06 -2.01 -11.98
C TYR A 384 -13.05 -1.85 -10.82
N VAL A 385 -13.32 -2.91 -10.06
CA VAL A 385 -14.17 -2.89 -8.86
C VAL A 385 -13.57 -1.97 -7.79
N PHE A 386 -12.26 -2.04 -7.54
CA PHE A 386 -11.59 -1.22 -6.53
C PHE A 386 -11.69 0.30 -6.80
N ILE A 387 -11.73 0.73 -8.07
CA ILE A 387 -12.01 2.14 -8.43
C ILE A 387 -13.36 2.57 -7.87
N HIS A 388 -14.39 1.74 -8.04
CA HIS A 388 -15.74 2.03 -7.54
C HIS A 388 -15.78 2.06 -6.00
N ASP A 389 -15.00 1.21 -5.33
CA ASP A 389 -14.93 1.19 -3.85
C ASP A 389 -14.18 2.40 -3.29
N VAL A 390 -13.07 2.83 -3.90
CA VAL A 390 -12.36 4.07 -3.50
C VAL A 390 -13.23 5.31 -3.70
N LEU A 391 -13.98 5.37 -4.81
CA LEU A 391 -14.89 6.49 -5.07
C LEU A 391 -16.15 6.44 -4.18
N THR A 392 -16.63 5.24 -3.82
CA THR A 392 -17.68 5.05 -2.81
C THR A 392 -17.23 5.56 -1.44
N GLU A 393 -16.02 5.21 -1.01
CA GLU A 393 -15.44 5.72 0.24
C GLU A 393 -15.28 7.24 0.20
N ALA A 394 -14.79 7.81 -0.91
CA ALA A 394 -14.64 9.26 -1.07
C ALA A 394 -15.96 10.03 -1.01
N ILE A 395 -17.04 9.47 -1.56
CA ILE A 395 -18.38 10.07 -1.54
C ILE A 395 -19.01 10.00 -0.13
N LEU A 396 -18.84 8.87 0.58
CA LEU A 396 -19.42 8.67 1.92
C LEU A 396 -18.63 9.40 3.01
N GLY A 397 -17.30 9.25 3.05
CA GLY A 397 -16.43 9.90 4.03
C GLY A 397 -16.25 11.41 3.79
N LYS A 398 -16.47 11.89 2.56
CA LYS A 398 -16.21 13.28 2.13
C LYS A 398 -14.72 13.65 2.33
N LYS A 399 -14.40 14.85 2.82
CA LYS A 399 -13.06 15.27 3.28
C LYS A 399 -13.08 15.49 4.78
N THR A 400 -12.09 14.91 5.47
CA THR A 400 -12.03 14.78 6.94
C THR A 400 -10.69 15.20 7.53
N GLU A 401 -9.65 15.32 6.70
CA GLU A 401 -8.37 15.97 6.99
C GLU A 401 -8.55 17.49 7.15
N VAL A 402 -8.09 18.03 8.29
CA VAL A 402 -8.29 19.42 8.71
C VAL A 402 -6.99 20.00 9.26
N ALA A 403 -6.67 21.25 8.90
CA ALA A 403 -5.51 21.97 9.44
C ALA A 403 -5.73 22.37 10.92
N ALA A 404 -4.65 22.40 11.71
CA ALA A 404 -4.68 22.66 13.16
C ALA A 404 -5.52 23.90 13.55
N GLU A 405 -5.24 25.03 12.90
CA GLU A 405 -5.94 26.31 13.01
C GLU A 405 -7.47 26.21 12.81
N GLN A 406 -7.95 25.24 12.03
CA GLN A 406 -9.36 25.07 11.66
C GLN A 406 -10.07 24.02 12.54
N LEU A 407 -9.31 23.21 13.30
CA LEU A 407 -9.83 22.06 14.05
C LEU A 407 -10.96 22.46 15.03
N ARG A 408 -10.80 23.59 15.74
CA ARG A 408 -11.83 24.12 16.67
C ARG A 408 -13.13 24.52 15.95
N SER A 409 -13.01 25.13 14.77
CA SER A 409 -14.16 25.49 13.92
C SER A 409 -14.82 24.26 13.33
N TYR A 410 -14.02 23.29 12.85
CA TYR A 410 -14.50 22.04 12.28
C TYR A 410 -15.23 21.18 13.31
N PHE A 411 -14.67 21.00 14.51
CA PHE A 411 -15.31 20.22 15.57
C PHE A 411 -16.70 20.76 15.92
N SER A 412 -16.80 22.08 16.16
CA SER A 412 -18.09 22.77 16.37
C SER A 412 -19.08 22.55 15.21
N LYS A 413 -18.61 22.61 13.96
CA LYS A 413 -19.44 22.34 12.75
C LYS A 413 -19.89 20.89 12.63
N ILE A 414 -19.17 19.91 13.19
CA ILE A 414 -19.58 18.49 13.12
C ILE A 414 -20.41 18.03 14.32
N THR A 415 -20.30 18.69 15.48
CA THR A 415 -21.15 18.44 16.66
C THR A 415 -22.47 19.21 16.65
N THR A 416 -22.57 20.30 15.89
CA THR A 416 -23.84 21.02 15.69
C THR A 416 -24.86 20.13 14.96
N PRO A 417 -26.10 19.97 15.47
CA PRO A 417 -27.15 19.22 14.78
C PRO A 417 -27.58 19.88 13.46
N GLY A 418 -27.78 19.06 12.41
CA GLY A 418 -28.43 19.47 11.17
C GLY A 418 -29.96 19.50 11.29
N ARG A 419 -30.67 19.74 10.18
CA ARG A 419 -32.15 19.83 10.16
C ARG A 419 -32.84 18.54 10.62
N ASN A 420 -32.20 17.39 10.40
CA ASN A 420 -32.69 16.07 10.81
C ASN A 420 -32.35 15.72 12.29
N SER A 421 -31.94 16.71 13.09
CA SER A 421 -31.39 16.58 14.46
C SER A 421 -30.14 15.70 14.61
N ARG A 422 -29.64 15.10 13.52
CA ARG A 422 -28.37 14.36 13.45
C ARG A 422 -27.20 15.31 13.26
N THR A 423 -26.10 14.99 13.91
CA THR A 423 -24.80 15.64 13.79
C THR A 423 -23.98 15.01 12.65
N ARG A 424 -22.92 15.70 12.19
CA ARG A 424 -21.97 15.08 11.24
C ARG A 424 -21.02 14.11 11.95
N LEU A 425 -20.76 14.31 13.25
CA LEU A 425 -19.99 13.40 14.09
C LEU A 425 -20.64 12.01 14.14
N GLU A 426 -21.95 11.90 14.39
CA GLU A 426 -22.68 10.62 14.36
C GLU A 426 -22.60 9.93 13.00
N THR A 427 -22.70 10.69 11.91
CA THR A 427 -22.64 10.15 10.54
C THR A 427 -21.24 9.62 10.21
N GLN A 428 -20.18 10.30 10.65
CA GLN A 428 -18.81 9.77 10.58
C GLN A 428 -18.65 8.53 11.46
N PHE A 429 -19.15 8.56 12.70
CA PHE A 429 -19.02 7.46 13.64
C PHE A 429 -19.69 6.18 13.13
N LYS A 430 -20.87 6.28 12.51
CA LYS A 430 -21.53 5.14 11.83
C LYS A 430 -20.70 4.53 10.69
N LEU A 431 -19.86 5.32 10.02
CA LEU A 431 -18.93 4.83 8.99
C LEU A 431 -17.64 4.24 9.60
N VAL A 432 -17.25 4.67 10.81
CA VAL A 432 -16.15 4.11 11.63
C VAL A 432 -16.55 2.76 12.25
N THR A 433 -17.79 2.59 12.69
CA THR A 433 -18.27 1.37 13.37
C THR A 433 -18.83 0.30 12.43
N ARG A 434 -19.08 0.60 11.15
CA ARG A 434 -19.68 -0.32 10.15
C ARG A 434 -18.94 -1.66 9.98
N CYS A 435 -17.65 -1.75 10.35
CA CYS A 435 -16.89 -3.00 10.32
C CYS A 435 -17.02 -3.83 11.60
N ASN A 436 -17.61 -3.31 12.68
CA ASN A 436 -17.92 -4.10 13.87
C ASN A 436 -18.97 -5.17 13.54
N ASP A 437 -19.98 -4.86 12.71
CA ASP A 437 -20.98 -5.85 12.23
C ASP A 437 -20.36 -7.03 11.44
N LYS A 438 -19.12 -6.90 10.98
CA LYS A 438 -18.39 -7.90 10.19
C LYS A 438 -17.60 -8.92 11.01
N PHE A 439 -17.85 -9.07 12.33
CA PHE A 439 -17.17 -10.10 13.15
C PHE A 439 -17.15 -11.50 12.51
N LYS A 440 -18.19 -11.89 11.75
CA LYS A 440 -18.27 -13.17 11.02
C LYS A 440 -17.17 -13.39 9.96
N GLU A 441 -16.44 -12.34 9.58
CA GLU A 441 -15.30 -12.40 8.64
C GLU A 441 -13.97 -12.66 9.35
N CYS A 442 -13.93 -12.65 10.70
CA CYS A 442 -12.74 -12.93 11.52
C CYS A 442 -12.52 -14.44 11.71
N LEU A 443 -12.37 -15.17 10.61
CA LEU A 443 -12.46 -16.64 10.56
C LEU A 443 -11.49 -17.36 11.50
N ASN A 444 -10.21 -16.96 11.57
CA ASN A 444 -9.25 -17.62 12.46
C ASN A 444 -9.59 -17.43 13.95
N ALA A 445 -10.12 -16.27 14.35
CA ALA A 445 -10.47 -15.99 15.74
C ALA A 445 -11.65 -16.83 16.26
N GLN A 446 -12.52 -17.30 15.35
CA GLN A 446 -13.74 -18.04 15.65
C GLN A 446 -13.62 -19.57 15.54
N LYS A 447 -12.45 -20.08 15.12
CA LYS A 447 -12.13 -21.53 15.18
C LYS A 447 -12.30 -22.04 16.60
N GLU A 448 -12.85 -23.25 16.77
CA GLU A 448 -13.14 -23.83 18.08
C GLU A 448 -11.92 -23.85 19.01
N CYS A 449 -10.76 -24.31 18.50
CA CYS A 449 -9.48 -24.36 19.23
C CYS A 449 -8.89 -22.97 19.58
N ASN A 450 -9.45 -21.89 19.04
CA ASN A 450 -9.01 -20.52 19.29
C ASN A 450 -9.98 -19.74 20.17
N LYS A 451 -11.22 -20.22 20.41
CA LYS A 451 -12.23 -19.49 21.21
C LYS A 451 -11.73 -19.18 22.61
N GLU A 452 -11.16 -20.17 23.29
CA GLU A 452 -10.63 -20.07 24.65
C GLU A 452 -9.44 -19.12 24.78
N LYS A 453 -8.78 -18.77 23.66
CA LYS A 453 -7.70 -17.78 23.62
C LYS A 453 -8.20 -16.33 23.60
N ASN A 454 -9.51 -16.09 23.45
CA ASN A 454 -10.10 -14.75 23.42
C ASN A 454 -10.76 -14.41 24.76
N ARG A 455 -10.47 -13.22 25.32
CA ARG A 455 -11.14 -12.75 26.55
C ARG A 455 -12.59 -12.32 26.32
N THR A 456 -12.95 -11.97 25.07
CA THR A 456 -14.32 -11.63 24.67
C THR A 456 -14.63 -12.15 23.26
N SER A 457 -15.92 -12.33 22.96
CA SER A 457 -16.44 -12.62 21.61
C SER A 457 -16.76 -11.38 20.78
N SER A 458 -16.47 -10.17 21.29
CA SER A 458 -16.80 -8.88 20.68
C SER A 458 -15.61 -8.05 20.18
N VAL A 459 -14.38 -8.56 20.31
CA VAL A 459 -13.14 -7.89 19.84
C VAL A 459 -12.22 -8.96 19.26
N PHE A 460 -11.97 -8.88 17.96
CA PHE A 460 -11.20 -9.87 17.21
C PHE A 460 -10.23 -9.19 16.23
N PRO A 461 -9.12 -9.85 15.88
CA PRO A 461 -8.29 -9.39 14.78
C PRO A 461 -8.96 -9.65 13.42
N ALA A 462 -8.97 -8.65 12.55
CA ALA A 462 -9.35 -8.85 11.15
C ALA A 462 -8.32 -9.74 10.44
N GLU A 463 -8.75 -10.64 9.55
CA GLU A 463 -7.90 -11.73 9.03
C GLU A 463 -6.61 -11.24 8.35
N ARG A 464 -6.62 -10.09 7.66
CA ARG A 464 -5.39 -9.51 7.06
C ARG A 464 -4.49 -8.75 8.03
N ALA A 465 -5.02 -8.34 9.18
CA ALA A 465 -4.30 -7.58 10.20
C ALA A 465 -3.86 -8.45 11.39
N ARG A 466 -4.29 -9.72 11.47
CA ARG A 466 -3.92 -10.61 12.58
C ARG A 466 -2.41 -10.78 12.69
N VAL A 467 -1.89 -10.68 13.91
CA VAL A 467 -0.54 -11.16 14.21
C VAL A 467 -0.57 -12.69 14.17
N SER A 468 0.45 -13.29 13.58
CA SER A 468 0.57 -14.74 13.41
C SER A 468 1.83 -15.22 14.10
N LEU A 469 1.72 -16.25 14.94
CA LEU A 469 2.87 -16.85 15.62
C LEU A 469 3.53 -17.92 14.73
N ALA A 470 4.82 -18.18 14.94
CA ALA A 470 5.53 -19.28 14.31
C ALA A 470 4.87 -20.62 14.72
N PRO A 471 4.34 -21.43 13.77
CA PRO A 471 3.46 -22.55 14.11
C PRO A 471 4.22 -23.69 14.80
N LEU A 472 3.81 -24.02 16.02
CA LEU A 472 4.37 -25.14 16.80
C LEU A 472 3.81 -26.47 16.28
N GLY A 473 4.65 -27.50 16.24
CA GLY A 473 4.32 -28.80 15.68
C GLY A 473 3.26 -29.58 16.46
N GLY A 474 2.40 -30.30 15.75
CA GLY A 474 1.50 -31.31 16.34
C GLY A 474 0.12 -30.82 16.83
N ALA A 475 -0.14 -29.51 16.91
CA ALA A 475 -1.43 -28.97 17.33
C ALA A 475 -1.94 -27.84 16.41
N GLY A 476 -3.27 -27.74 16.23
CA GLY A 476 -3.91 -26.67 15.45
C GLY A 476 -4.26 -25.46 16.31
N GLY A 477 -4.01 -24.24 15.80
CA GLY A 477 -4.22 -22.99 16.54
C GLY A 477 -2.98 -22.49 17.31
N THR A 478 -1.82 -23.12 17.12
CA THR A 478 -0.53 -22.68 17.67
C THR A 478 0.02 -21.43 16.97
N ASP A 479 -0.56 -21.04 15.81
CA ASP A 479 -0.30 -19.81 15.07
C ASP A 479 -1.16 -18.61 15.52
N TYR A 480 -2.14 -18.82 16.40
CA TYR A 480 -3.13 -17.80 16.76
C TYR A 480 -2.92 -17.16 18.14
N ILE A 481 -2.96 -15.83 18.15
CA ILE A 481 -3.14 -14.95 19.31
C ILE A 481 -4.18 -13.87 18.96
N ASN A 482 -4.95 -13.38 19.94
CA ASN A 482 -5.90 -12.28 19.72
C ASN A 482 -5.17 -10.92 19.69
N ALA A 483 -4.45 -10.67 18.60
CA ALA A 483 -3.71 -9.44 18.36
C ALA A 483 -3.81 -8.98 16.90
N SER A 484 -3.90 -7.67 16.68
CA SER A 484 -3.88 -7.02 15.37
C SER A 484 -2.68 -6.11 15.24
N TYR A 485 -2.01 -6.14 14.09
CA TYR A 485 -1.24 -4.99 13.64
C TYR A 485 -2.14 -3.77 13.46
N VAL A 486 -1.62 -2.60 13.84
CA VAL A 486 -2.26 -1.31 13.61
C VAL A 486 -1.24 -0.35 13.01
N MET A 487 -1.70 0.31 11.94
CA MET A 487 -1.01 1.38 11.23
C MET A 487 -0.79 2.60 12.14
N GLY A 488 0.44 3.08 12.20
CA GLY A 488 0.79 4.38 12.78
C GLY A 488 0.98 5.44 11.69
N TYR A 489 1.74 6.50 12.01
CA TYR A 489 2.02 7.57 11.06
C TYR A 489 3.10 7.16 10.04
N SER A 490 4.18 6.55 10.51
CA SER A 490 5.39 6.24 9.72
C SER A 490 5.41 4.79 9.23
N SER A 491 4.75 3.86 9.92
CA SER A 491 4.73 2.43 9.59
C SER A 491 3.32 1.83 9.49
N SER A 492 3.12 0.94 8.51
CA SER A 492 1.88 0.16 8.35
C SER A 492 1.62 -0.84 9.47
N SER A 493 2.65 -1.12 10.27
CA SER A 493 2.66 -2.07 11.38
C SER A 493 3.48 -1.48 12.53
N GLU A 494 3.18 -0.22 12.87
CA GLU A 494 3.85 0.53 13.95
C GLU A 494 3.43 0.02 15.34
N PHE A 495 2.18 -0.45 15.45
CA PHE A 495 1.60 -0.98 16.67
C PHE A 495 1.13 -2.43 16.51
N ILE A 496 1.08 -3.16 17.62
CA ILE A 496 0.29 -4.38 17.77
C ILE A 496 -0.70 -4.14 18.91
N ILE A 497 -2.00 -4.07 18.62
CA ILE A 497 -3.04 -4.05 19.65
C ILE A 497 -3.42 -5.49 20.00
N THR A 498 -3.24 -5.87 21.26
CA THR A 498 -3.62 -7.18 21.81
C THR A 498 -4.45 -7.04 23.08
N GLN A 499 -5.17 -8.10 23.44
CA GLN A 499 -5.77 -8.21 24.79
C GLN A 499 -4.68 -8.44 25.84
N HIS A 500 -4.94 -8.01 27.08
CA HIS A 500 -4.16 -8.41 28.25
C HIS A 500 -4.09 -9.95 28.33
N PRO A 501 -2.92 -10.57 28.55
CA PRO A 501 -2.77 -12.02 28.50
C PRO A 501 -3.70 -12.80 29.44
N LEU A 502 -4.14 -13.97 29.01
CA LEU A 502 -4.76 -14.98 29.86
C LEU A 502 -3.65 -15.93 30.36
N PRO A 503 -3.78 -16.58 31.53
CA PRO A 503 -2.72 -17.46 32.07
C PRO A 503 -2.23 -18.53 31.08
N HIS A 504 -3.14 -19.10 30.28
CA HIS A 504 -2.83 -20.08 29.23
C HIS A 504 -2.37 -19.47 27.90
N THR A 505 -2.47 -18.15 27.71
CA THR A 505 -1.93 -17.43 26.53
C THR A 505 -0.69 -16.60 26.85
N THR A 506 -0.18 -16.61 28.09
CA THR A 506 1.02 -15.85 28.49
C THR A 506 2.26 -16.23 27.66
N LYS A 507 2.48 -17.53 27.39
CA LYS A 507 3.58 -17.96 26.51
C LYS A 507 3.35 -17.58 25.05
N ASP A 508 2.11 -17.52 24.59
CA ASP A 508 1.76 -17.04 23.24
C ASP A 508 1.98 -15.54 23.10
N PHE A 509 1.77 -14.76 24.17
CA PHE A 509 2.12 -13.33 24.21
C PHE A 509 3.63 -13.12 24.10
N TRP A 510 4.45 -13.83 24.89
CA TRP A 510 5.90 -13.68 24.80
C TRP A 510 6.46 -14.21 23.47
N ARG A 511 5.86 -15.26 22.89
CA ARG A 511 6.15 -15.69 21.50
C ARG A 511 5.81 -14.58 20.50
N MET A 512 4.72 -13.85 20.69
CA MET A 512 4.38 -12.70 19.83
C MET A 512 5.43 -11.58 19.93
N VAL A 513 5.93 -11.29 21.13
CA VAL A 513 6.99 -10.29 21.36
C VAL A 513 8.28 -10.70 20.63
N TRP A 514 8.66 -11.97 20.72
CA TRP A 514 9.83 -12.56 20.05
C TRP A 514 9.69 -12.63 18.52
N ASP A 515 8.66 -13.32 18.02
CA ASP A 515 8.42 -13.59 16.59
C ASP A 515 8.32 -12.31 15.74
N HIS A 516 7.93 -11.19 16.36
CA HIS A 516 7.71 -9.89 15.70
C HIS A 516 8.72 -8.82 16.13
N ASN A 517 9.76 -9.20 16.87
CA ASN A 517 10.88 -8.34 17.29
C ASN A 517 10.44 -7.05 18.03
N ALA A 518 9.51 -7.18 18.97
CA ALA A 518 8.90 -6.07 19.67
C ALA A 518 9.70 -5.65 20.92
N HIS A 519 10.53 -4.62 20.78
CA HIS A 519 11.35 -4.08 21.89
C HIS A 519 10.55 -3.28 22.93
N THR A 520 9.24 -3.07 22.73
CA THR A 520 8.40 -2.17 23.53
C THR A 520 7.04 -2.79 23.81
N VAL A 521 6.63 -2.80 25.08
CA VAL A 521 5.26 -3.17 25.50
C VAL A 521 4.65 -2.06 26.36
N VAL A 522 3.41 -1.69 26.07
CA VAL A 522 2.62 -0.67 26.78
C VAL A 522 1.36 -1.32 27.36
N MET A 523 1.27 -1.36 28.68
CA MET A 523 0.13 -1.90 29.43
C MET A 523 -0.74 -0.76 29.97
N LEU A 524 -2.00 -0.73 29.56
CA LEU A 524 -3.01 0.25 29.95
C LEU A 524 -4.04 -0.45 30.88
N PRO A 525 -3.95 -0.29 32.21
CA PRO A 525 -4.79 -1.04 33.14
C PRO A 525 -6.26 -0.61 33.09
N ALA A 526 -7.16 -1.57 33.28
CA ALA A 526 -8.61 -1.33 33.26
C ALA A 526 -9.06 -0.41 34.40
N ALA A 527 -10.15 0.32 34.17
CA ALA A 527 -10.74 1.21 35.17
C ALA A 527 -11.22 0.51 36.46
N HIS A 528 -11.42 -0.82 36.38
CA HIS A 528 -11.76 -1.76 37.44
C HIS A 528 -10.89 -3.03 37.31
N ALA A 529 -9.58 -2.89 37.51
CA ALA A 529 -8.68 -4.03 37.55
C ALA A 529 -8.93 -4.91 38.80
N PRO A 530 -8.68 -6.23 38.73
CA PRO A 530 -8.55 -7.09 39.90
C PRO A 530 -7.27 -6.75 40.71
N THR A 531 -7.00 -7.54 41.75
CA THR A 531 -5.76 -7.45 42.56
C THR A 531 -4.49 -7.54 41.70
N GLU A 532 -3.43 -6.88 42.12
CA GLU A 532 -2.18 -6.72 41.33
C GLU A 532 -1.60 -8.08 40.86
N ASP A 533 -1.70 -9.13 41.68
CA ASP A 533 -1.27 -10.49 41.37
C ASP A 533 -1.98 -11.12 40.14
N GLU A 534 -3.22 -10.72 39.81
CA GLU A 534 -3.95 -11.22 38.63
C GLU A 534 -3.51 -10.55 37.31
N LEU A 535 -2.65 -9.53 37.37
CA LEU A 535 -2.19 -8.76 36.21
C LEU A 535 -0.77 -9.15 35.73
N VAL A 536 -0.05 -9.97 36.49
CA VAL A 536 1.34 -10.34 36.22
C VAL A 536 1.40 -11.50 35.23
N TYR A 537 1.84 -11.21 34.01
CA TYR A 537 2.11 -12.20 32.96
C TYR A 537 3.61 -12.33 32.63
N TRP A 538 4.47 -11.81 33.50
CA TRP A 538 5.92 -11.75 33.35
C TRP A 538 6.65 -12.53 34.46
N PRO A 539 7.90 -12.98 34.23
CA PRO A 539 8.69 -13.65 35.26
C PRO A 539 8.98 -12.76 36.46
N SER A 540 9.23 -13.38 37.62
CA SER A 540 9.84 -12.69 38.76
C SER A 540 11.33 -12.46 38.50
N ARG A 541 12.00 -11.72 39.39
CA ARG A 541 13.46 -11.56 39.35
C ARG A 541 14.24 -12.82 39.73
N GLU A 542 13.56 -13.82 40.31
CA GLU A 542 14.18 -15.05 40.82
C GLU A 542 13.96 -16.26 39.90
N GLU A 543 12.89 -16.26 39.09
CA GLU A 543 12.50 -17.38 38.22
C GLU A 543 12.20 -16.91 36.79
N ALA A 544 13.12 -17.23 35.86
CA ALA A 544 12.98 -16.92 34.44
C ALA A 544 11.90 -17.78 33.76
N MET A 545 11.09 -17.18 32.89
CA MET A 545 10.01 -17.87 32.19
C MET A 545 10.51 -18.54 30.91
N THR A 546 10.57 -19.87 30.90
CA THR A 546 10.94 -20.65 29.69
C THR A 546 9.78 -20.72 28.69
N CYS A 547 9.98 -20.15 27.51
CA CYS A 547 9.14 -20.33 26.32
C CYS A 547 9.74 -21.40 25.39
N GLU A 548 9.09 -21.70 24.28
CA GLU A 548 9.65 -22.62 23.28
C GLU A 548 10.65 -21.86 22.40
N GLY A 549 11.94 -22.23 22.50
CA GLY A 549 13.05 -21.61 21.75
C GLY A 549 13.76 -20.45 22.45
N PHE A 550 13.18 -19.84 23.50
CA PHE A 550 13.78 -18.72 24.24
C PHE A 550 13.29 -18.67 25.70
N SER A 551 13.99 -17.93 26.56
CA SER A 551 13.61 -17.64 27.95
C SER A 551 13.49 -16.15 28.21
N VAL A 552 12.49 -15.74 28.99
CA VAL A 552 12.26 -14.36 29.45
C VAL A 552 12.85 -14.19 30.85
N THR A 553 13.66 -13.15 31.07
CA THR A 553 14.27 -12.83 32.37
C THR A 553 14.04 -11.36 32.72
N LEU A 554 13.56 -11.06 33.93
CA LEU A 554 13.45 -9.70 34.46
C LEU A 554 14.83 -9.23 34.94
N VAL A 555 15.36 -8.14 34.35
CA VAL A 555 16.71 -7.63 34.68
C VAL A 555 16.70 -6.30 35.42
N GLY A 556 15.69 -5.46 35.19
CA GLY A 556 15.59 -4.13 35.80
C GLY A 556 14.15 -3.70 36.08
N GLU A 557 13.98 -2.86 37.09
CA GLU A 557 12.74 -2.17 37.46
C GLU A 557 13.07 -0.70 37.71
N ASP A 558 12.26 0.22 37.18
CA ASP A 558 12.44 1.67 37.32
C ASP A 558 11.06 2.38 37.33
N ARG A 559 11.03 3.69 37.63
CA ARG A 559 9.80 4.50 37.64
C ARG A 559 10.02 5.87 37.01
N LEU A 560 9.31 6.12 35.91
CA LEU A 560 9.28 7.42 35.25
C LEU A 560 8.15 8.29 35.82
N CYS A 561 8.43 9.57 36.07
CA CYS A 561 7.43 10.51 36.58
C CYS A 561 6.66 11.18 35.43
N LEU A 562 5.34 11.24 35.57
CA LEU A 562 4.45 12.08 34.78
C LEU A 562 4.15 13.38 35.55
N SER A 563 3.31 14.28 35.03
CA SER A 563 2.75 15.36 35.84
C SER A 563 1.69 14.83 36.81
N ASP A 564 1.26 15.68 37.74
CA ASP A 564 0.20 15.38 38.71
C ASP A 564 0.50 14.17 39.62
N ASP A 565 1.79 14.03 40.00
CA ASP A 565 2.38 12.99 40.87
C ASP A 565 2.15 11.53 40.43
N GLN A 566 1.72 11.30 39.18
CA GLN A 566 1.56 9.96 38.63
C GLN A 566 2.91 9.34 38.24
N GLN A 567 3.07 8.05 38.52
CA GLN A 567 4.26 7.26 38.16
C GLN A 567 3.91 6.21 37.11
N LEU A 568 4.85 6.01 36.19
CA LEU A 568 4.87 5.00 35.13
C LEU A 568 5.89 3.93 35.53
N SER A 569 5.44 2.73 35.89
CA SER A 569 6.36 1.64 36.28
C SER A 569 6.98 1.00 35.04
N VAL A 570 8.31 0.93 35.00
CA VAL A 570 9.08 0.37 33.89
C VAL A 570 9.72 -0.93 34.35
N HIS A 571 9.61 -1.96 33.52
CA HIS A 571 10.28 -3.25 33.75
C HIS A 571 11.09 -3.58 32.50
N ASP A 572 12.39 -3.83 32.65
CA ASP A 572 13.27 -4.25 31.56
C ASP A 572 13.47 -5.76 31.61
N PHE A 573 13.15 -6.41 30.48
CA PHE A 573 13.31 -7.84 30.27
C PHE A 573 14.35 -8.12 29.20
N ILE A 574 15.08 -9.22 29.36
CA ILE A 574 15.89 -9.81 28.31
C ILE A 574 15.23 -11.12 27.90
N LEU A 575 15.03 -11.30 26.59
CA LEU A 575 14.68 -12.57 25.98
C LEU A 575 15.93 -13.15 25.34
N GLU A 576 16.30 -14.38 25.70
CA GLU A 576 17.51 -15.06 25.22
C GLU A 576 17.15 -16.38 24.54
N ALA A 577 17.73 -16.67 23.37
CA ALA A 577 17.53 -17.94 22.68
C ALA A 577 18.08 -19.12 23.52
N THR A 578 17.29 -20.18 23.70
CA THR A 578 17.68 -21.36 24.51
C THR A 578 18.37 -22.46 23.70
N THR A 579 18.51 -22.28 22.39
CA THR A 579 19.19 -23.23 21.49
C THR A 579 20.66 -22.86 21.31
N CYS A 580 21.59 -23.77 21.64
CA CYS A 580 23.05 -23.53 21.68
C CYS A 580 23.73 -23.23 20.32
N GLN A 581 22.97 -22.86 19.29
CA GLN A 581 23.44 -22.44 17.96
C GLN A 581 22.99 -21.02 17.60
N ASP A 582 22.10 -20.43 18.40
CA ASP A 582 21.62 -19.06 18.24
C ASP A 582 21.98 -18.26 19.50
N ASN A 583 22.62 -17.10 19.30
CA ASN A 583 22.98 -16.18 20.37
C ASN A 583 22.10 -14.91 20.30
N TYR A 584 20.92 -15.00 19.68
CA TYR A 584 20.02 -13.86 19.59
C TYR A 584 19.45 -13.48 20.96
N VAL A 585 19.44 -12.17 21.21
CA VAL A 585 18.99 -11.55 22.45
C VAL A 585 18.10 -10.36 22.08
N LEU A 586 16.95 -10.23 22.74
CA LEU A 586 15.96 -9.18 22.52
C LEU A 586 15.66 -8.45 23.83
N GLU A 587 16.00 -7.16 23.89
CA GLU A 587 15.76 -6.29 25.05
C GLU A 587 14.36 -5.65 24.98
N VAL A 588 13.47 -6.03 25.89
CA VAL A 588 12.06 -5.59 25.90
C VAL A 588 11.78 -4.68 27.10
N ARG A 589 11.43 -3.42 26.83
CA ARG A 589 11.01 -2.46 27.86
C ARG A 589 9.48 -2.46 27.99
N HIS A 590 8.98 -2.75 29.19
CA HIS A 590 7.56 -2.83 29.52
C HIS A 590 7.12 -1.64 30.38
N PHE A 591 6.19 -0.86 29.85
CA PHE A 591 5.60 0.32 30.47
C PHE A 591 4.22 -0.01 31.06
N GLN A 592 4.14 -0.12 32.39
CA GLN A 592 2.86 -0.28 33.11
C GLN A 592 2.32 1.10 33.49
N CYS A 593 1.35 1.56 32.72
CA CYS A 593 0.82 2.91 32.81
C CYS A 593 -0.14 3.08 34.01
N PRO A 594 -0.32 4.31 34.52
CA PRO A 594 -1.45 4.62 35.40
C PRO A 594 -2.78 4.52 34.63
N LYS A 595 -3.90 4.70 35.35
CA LYS A 595 -5.26 4.65 34.76
C LYS A 595 -5.41 5.69 33.63
N TRP A 596 -5.53 5.20 32.40
CA TRP A 596 -5.44 6.02 31.18
C TRP A 596 -6.50 5.61 30.12
N PRO A 597 -7.07 6.56 29.35
CA PRO A 597 -6.85 8.01 29.42
C PRO A 597 -7.55 8.68 30.61
N ASN A 598 -7.16 9.91 30.95
CA ASN A 598 -7.89 10.73 31.91
C ASN A 598 -8.90 11.64 31.19
N PRO A 599 -10.23 11.44 31.34
CA PRO A 599 -11.23 12.29 30.69
C PRO A 599 -11.27 13.72 31.23
N ALA A 600 -10.85 13.93 32.48
CA ALA A 600 -10.86 15.24 33.13
C ALA A 600 -9.65 16.11 32.78
N ALA A 601 -8.57 15.53 32.26
CA ALA A 601 -7.36 16.23 31.83
C ALA A 601 -6.83 15.70 30.48
N PRO A 602 -7.50 15.97 29.34
CA PRO A 602 -7.12 15.39 28.05
C PRO A 602 -5.68 15.69 27.60
N THR A 603 -5.09 16.79 28.07
CA THR A 603 -3.69 17.16 27.79
C THR A 603 -2.68 16.14 28.35
N SER A 604 -2.95 15.50 29.49
CA SER A 604 -2.00 14.53 30.08
C SER A 604 -1.88 13.25 29.23
N SER A 605 -2.87 12.97 28.39
CA SER A 605 -2.81 11.83 27.45
C SER A 605 -1.64 11.93 26.48
N PHE A 606 -1.27 13.15 26.03
CA PHE A 606 -0.10 13.35 25.17
C PHE A 606 1.23 13.32 25.96
N GLN A 607 1.22 13.59 27.26
CA GLN A 607 2.44 13.47 28.07
C GLN A 607 2.88 12.01 28.16
N LEU A 608 1.96 11.08 28.47
CA LEU A 608 2.28 9.65 28.51
C LEU A 608 2.81 9.15 27.17
N ILE A 609 2.14 9.53 26.07
CA ILE A 609 2.55 9.20 24.70
C ILE A 609 3.96 9.71 24.44
N ARG A 610 4.26 10.98 24.77
CA ARG A 610 5.58 11.56 24.58
C ARG A 610 6.67 10.88 25.38
N VAL A 611 6.46 10.61 26.67
CA VAL A 611 7.46 9.91 27.51
C VAL A 611 7.78 8.53 26.94
N ILE A 612 6.76 7.77 26.52
CA ILE A 612 6.98 6.46 25.90
C ILE A 612 7.72 6.59 24.55
N LEU A 613 7.32 7.52 23.68
CA LEU A 613 8.00 7.74 22.40
C LEU A 613 9.46 8.20 22.55
N GLU A 614 9.72 9.12 23.47
CA GLU A 614 11.06 9.65 23.77
C GLU A 614 11.97 8.52 24.29
N GLU A 615 11.46 7.61 25.11
CA GLU A 615 12.15 6.39 25.60
C GLU A 615 12.32 5.29 24.52
N THR A 616 11.49 5.27 23.48
CA THR A 616 11.50 4.21 22.46
C THR A 616 12.04 4.65 21.10
N ALA A 617 12.44 5.91 20.93
CA ALA A 617 12.85 6.50 19.64
C ALA A 617 14.04 5.80 18.95
N ALA A 618 14.82 5.01 19.68
CA ALA A 618 15.96 4.23 19.17
C ALA A 618 15.67 2.72 19.05
N ARG A 619 14.43 2.26 19.29
CA ARG A 619 14.02 0.86 19.26
C ARG A 619 13.30 0.53 17.95
N ASP A 620 13.78 -0.49 17.23
CA ASP A 620 13.12 -1.02 16.03
C ASP A 620 11.95 -1.97 16.39
N GLY A 621 11.06 -2.20 15.41
CA GLY A 621 9.94 -3.14 15.54
C GLY A 621 8.62 -2.49 16.02
N PRO A 622 7.56 -3.30 16.22
CA PRO A 622 6.25 -2.79 16.59
C PRO A 622 6.13 -2.54 18.10
N ILE A 623 5.42 -1.47 18.47
CA ILE A 623 5.02 -1.22 19.85
C ILE A 623 3.80 -2.08 20.18
N VAL A 624 3.94 -3.04 21.12
CA VAL A 624 2.80 -3.86 21.59
C VAL A 624 2.01 -3.04 22.60
N VAL A 625 0.72 -2.83 22.37
CA VAL A 625 -0.18 -2.07 23.23
C VAL A 625 -1.32 -2.98 23.67
N HIS A 626 -1.57 -3.08 24.99
CA HIS A 626 -2.73 -3.80 25.51
C HIS A 626 -3.50 -3.03 26.57
N ASP A 627 -4.81 -3.19 26.51
CA ASP A 627 -5.71 -3.06 27.65
C ASP A 627 -6.38 -4.42 27.89
N GLN A 628 -7.33 -4.52 28.83
CA GLN A 628 -8.00 -5.77 29.18
C GLN A 628 -8.54 -6.57 27.96
N LEU A 629 -9.00 -5.90 26.91
CA LEU A 629 -9.57 -6.50 25.69
C LEU A 629 -8.76 -6.19 24.41
N GLY A 630 -7.79 -5.28 24.50
CA GLY A 630 -7.18 -4.64 23.33
C GLY A 630 -8.22 -3.80 22.60
N ALA A 631 -8.98 -2.99 23.33
CA ALA A 631 -10.11 -2.23 22.82
C ALA A 631 -9.84 -0.71 22.93
N VAL A 632 -10.73 0.02 23.61
CA VAL A 632 -10.80 1.48 23.56
C VAL A 632 -9.52 2.19 24.05
N SER A 633 -8.85 1.72 25.11
CA SER A 633 -7.66 2.39 25.62
C SER A 633 -6.46 2.14 24.70
N ALA A 634 -6.22 0.89 24.29
CA ALA A 634 -5.16 0.57 23.34
C ALA A 634 -5.37 1.25 21.98
N GLY A 635 -6.63 1.31 21.50
CA GLY A 635 -7.01 2.04 20.30
C GLY A 635 -6.81 3.55 20.40
N THR A 636 -7.18 4.15 21.55
CA THR A 636 -6.99 5.59 21.81
C THR A 636 -5.51 5.94 21.88
N PHE A 637 -4.66 5.08 22.45
CA PHE A 637 -3.21 5.29 22.46
C PHE A 637 -2.64 5.31 21.04
N CYS A 638 -2.91 4.27 20.24
CA CYS A 638 -2.45 4.22 18.84
C CYS A 638 -2.99 5.39 18.01
N ALA A 639 -4.26 5.77 18.21
CA ALA A 639 -4.89 6.88 17.51
C ALA A 639 -4.24 8.23 17.85
N LEU A 640 -4.11 8.57 19.14
CA LEU A 640 -3.55 9.85 19.58
C LEU A 640 -2.06 9.97 19.25
N THR A 641 -1.29 8.87 19.31
CA THR A 641 0.10 8.84 18.83
C THR A 641 0.19 9.19 17.35
N THR A 642 -0.57 8.47 16.50
CA THR A 642 -0.64 8.70 15.05
C THR A 642 -1.05 10.14 14.72
N LEU A 643 -2.05 10.66 15.44
CA LEU A 643 -2.60 12.01 15.20
C LEU A 643 -1.68 13.13 15.74
N SER A 644 -0.87 12.89 16.77
CA SER A 644 0.18 13.84 17.19
C SER A 644 1.29 13.88 16.13
N GLN A 645 1.86 12.73 15.76
CA GLN A 645 2.90 12.64 14.72
C GLN A 645 2.44 13.32 13.40
N GLN A 646 1.16 13.14 13.03
CA GLN A 646 0.56 13.82 11.88
C GLN A 646 0.50 15.35 12.08
N LEU A 647 -0.02 15.81 13.22
CA LEU A 647 -0.12 17.24 13.55
C LEU A 647 1.26 17.92 13.56
N ASP A 648 2.23 17.29 14.21
CA ASP A 648 3.59 17.79 14.43
C ASP A 648 4.40 17.84 13.11
N THR A 649 4.13 16.93 12.16
CA THR A 649 4.84 16.87 10.86
C THR A 649 4.14 17.66 9.75
N GLU A 650 2.81 17.63 9.71
CA GLU A 650 2.01 18.10 8.56
C GLU A 650 1.16 19.34 8.85
N GLY A 651 0.98 19.71 10.12
CA GLY A 651 0.02 20.75 10.54
C GLY A 651 -1.45 20.37 10.34
N THR A 652 -1.75 19.10 10.03
CA THR A 652 -3.11 18.59 9.77
C THR A 652 -3.41 17.32 10.57
N VAL A 653 -4.70 17.01 10.74
CA VAL A 653 -5.18 15.78 11.38
C VAL A 653 -6.37 15.18 10.61
N ASP A 654 -6.43 13.86 10.46
CA ASP A 654 -7.63 13.13 10.01
C ASP A 654 -8.06 12.05 11.01
N VAL A 655 -8.77 12.49 12.04
CA VAL A 655 -9.32 11.64 13.13
C VAL A 655 -10.27 10.55 12.57
N TYR A 656 -11.02 10.85 11.50
CA TYR A 656 -11.92 9.88 10.87
C TYR A 656 -11.14 8.76 10.20
N GLN A 657 -10.11 9.09 9.41
CA GLN A 657 -9.24 8.11 8.76
C GLN A 657 -8.58 7.21 9.80
N VAL A 658 -7.96 7.78 10.84
CA VAL A 658 -7.25 7.01 11.87
C VAL A 658 -8.20 6.10 12.65
N ALA A 659 -9.31 6.61 13.18
CA ALA A 659 -10.27 5.80 13.94
C ALA A 659 -10.92 4.69 13.08
N LYS A 660 -11.26 4.98 11.82
CA LYS A 660 -11.82 3.99 10.89
C LYS A 660 -10.81 2.93 10.50
N MET A 661 -9.55 3.30 10.25
CA MET A 661 -8.49 2.33 9.96
C MET A 661 -8.26 1.39 11.14
N ILE A 662 -8.21 1.90 12.38
CA ILE A 662 -8.08 1.08 13.58
C ILE A 662 -9.22 0.05 13.68
N ASN A 663 -10.48 0.50 13.56
CA ASN A 663 -11.64 -0.41 13.57
C ASN A 663 -11.66 -1.41 12.38
N LEU A 664 -11.04 -1.08 11.24
CA LEU A 664 -10.91 -2.00 10.08
C LEU A 664 -9.82 -3.07 10.26
N MET A 665 -8.81 -2.81 11.11
CA MET A 665 -7.75 -3.76 11.46
C MET A 665 -8.10 -4.57 12.72
N ARG A 666 -8.89 -3.99 13.62
CA ARG A 666 -9.39 -4.63 14.85
C ARG A 666 -10.84 -4.20 15.14
N PRO A 667 -11.84 -4.88 14.56
CA PRO A 667 -13.25 -4.64 14.87
C PRO A 667 -13.54 -4.74 16.37
N GLY A 668 -14.35 -3.80 16.86
CA GLY A 668 -14.73 -3.71 18.28
C GLY A 668 -13.85 -2.79 19.15
N VAL A 669 -12.86 -2.08 18.59
CA VAL A 669 -12.02 -1.12 19.34
C VAL A 669 -12.79 0.14 19.74
N PHE A 670 -13.36 0.85 18.76
CA PHE A 670 -14.26 1.99 19.00
C PHE A 670 -15.71 1.54 18.77
N THR A 671 -16.54 1.71 19.80
CA THR A 671 -17.92 1.19 19.86
C THR A 671 -18.94 2.25 20.29
N GLU A 672 -18.53 3.24 21.10
CA GLU A 672 -19.39 4.33 21.59
C GLU A 672 -18.91 5.69 21.06
N ILE A 673 -19.86 6.60 20.78
CA ILE A 673 -19.54 7.88 20.12
C ILE A 673 -18.64 8.79 20.96
N ASP A 674 -18.74 8.73 22.30
CA ASP A 674 -17.94 9.53 23.21
C ASP A 674 -16.45 9.18 23.13
N GLN A 675 -16.11 7.94 22.79
CA GLN A 675 -14.74 7.47 22.56
C GLN A 675 -14.12 8.15 21.33
N TYR A 676 -14.90 8.26 20.24
CA TYR A 676 -14.51 8.98 19.03
C TYR A 676 -14.51 10.50 19.22
N GLN A 677 -15.43 11.02 20.04
CA GLN A 677 -15.45 12.44 20.43
C GLN A 677 -14.22 12.82 21.29
N TYR A 678 -13.76 11.92 22.17
CA TYR A 678 -12.57 12.15 23.00
C TYR A 678 -11.31 12.39 22.17
N LEU A 679 -11.14 11.71 21.03
CA LEU A 679 -10.01 11.94 20.11
C LEU A 679 -9.94 13.39 19.64
N TYR A 680 -11.09 13.99 19.29
CA TYR A 680 -11.16 15.42 18.94
C TYR A 680 -10.91 16.32 20.16
N GLN A 681 -11.46 16.01 21.33
CA GLN A 681 -11.28 16.80 22.55
C GLN A 681 -9.81 16.83 23.00
N ALA A 682 -9.11 15.71 22.91
CA ALA A 682 -7.69 15.59 23.19
C ALA A 682 -6.87 16.49 22.23
N LEU A 683 -7.04 16.35 20.91
CA LEU A 683 -6.31 17.18 19.94
C LEU A 683 -6.61 18.68 20.10
N LEU A 684 -7.83 19.04 20.49
CA LEU A 684 -8.18 20.44 20.80
C LEU A 684 -7.48 20.98 22.05
N SER A 685 -7.14 20.13 23.04
CA SER A 685 -6.31 20.54 24.18
C SER A 685 -4.84 20.74 23.81
N LEU A 686 -4.33 20.01 22.80
CA LEU A 686 -2.98 20.16 22.29
C LEU A 686 -2.83 21.43 21.47
N VAL A 687 -3.71 21.64 20.47
CA VAL A 687 -3.71 22.87 19.64
C VAL A 687 -4.03 24.11 20.47
N GLY A 688 -4.95 24.02 21.43
CA GLY A 688 -5.36 25.13 22.28
C GLY A 688 -4.28 25.68 23.24
N GLY A 689 -3.13 25.01 23.37
CA GLY A 689 -2.02 25.45 24.23
C GLY A 689 -1.11 26.53 23.62
N GLN A 690 -1.18 26.78 22.30
CA GLN A 690 -0.31 27.75 21.61
C GLN A 690 -0.86 29.19 21.58
N ASP A 691 -2.13 29.42 21.94
CA ASP A 691 -2.78 30.73 21.97
C ASP A 691 -2.35 31.59 23.18
N ASN A 692 -1.06 31.96 23.28
CA ASN A 692 -0.52 32.79 24.37
C ASN A 692 0.01 34.16 23.84
N PRO A 693 -0.86 35.17 23.69
CA PRO A 693 -0.59 36.36 22.87
C PRO A 693 0.37 37.35 23.54
N SER A 694 1.66 37.28 23.19
CA SER A 694 2.72 38.08 23.84
C SER A 694 3.76 38.70 22.88
N SER A 695 3.34 39.09 21.66
CA SER A 695 4.07 40.04 20.81
C SER A 695 3.14 40.91 19.96
N PRO A 696 3.22 42.26 20.03
CA PRO A 696 2.34 43.16 19.30
C PRO A 696 2.98 43.78 18.04
N LEU A 697 2.12 44.40 17.20
CA LEU A 697 2.44 45.23 16.02
C LEU A 697 2.92 44.47 14.76
N SER A 698 2.55 44.83 13.53
CA SER A 698 1.42 45.67 13.05
C SER A 698 1.31 45.55 11.51
N GLY A 699 0.11 45.46 10.93
CA GLY A 699 -0.05 45.40 9.47
C GLY A 699 -1.49 45.31 8.99
N HIS A 700 -2.23 46.44 9.01
CA HIS A 700 -3.60 46.49 8.48
C HIS A 700 -3.63 46.47 6.95
N THR A 701 -4.46 45.59 6.38
CA THR A 701 -5.09 45.83 5.07
C THR A 701 -6.52 45.31 5.10
N ASN A 702 -7.51 46.15 4.79
CA ASN A 702 -8.92 45.75 4.77
C ASN A 702 -9.27 45.10 3.42
N GLY A 703 -9.91 43.93 3.45
CA GLY A 703 -10.46 43.23 2.28
C GLY A 703 -11.89 42.75 2.55
N MET A 704 -12.84 43.13 1.70
CA MET A 704 -14.27 42.90 1.89
C MET A 704 -14.67 41.46 1.50
N THR A 705 -15.01 40.60 2.47
CA THR A 705 -15.46 39.23 2.18
C THR A 705 -16.98 39.18 1.98
N THR A 706 -17.44 39.00 0.74
CA THR A 706 -18.87 38.80 0.43
C THR A 706 -19.34 37.41 0.83
N SER A 707 -20.33 37.33 1.73
CA SER A 707 -20.89 36.06 2.21
C SER A 707 -21.91 35.44 1.23
N THR A 708 -21.47 34.49 0.41
CA THR A 708 -22.36 33.63 -0.38
C THR A 708 -22.86 32.45 0.45
N LEU A 709 -24.13 32.50 0.86
CA LEU A 709 -24.81 31.39 1.54
C LEU A 709 -25.15 30.26 0.56
N GLU A 710 -24.25 29.30 0.38
CA GLU A 710 -24.56 28.07 -0.33
C GLU A 710 -25.45 27.14 0.53
N SER A 711 -26.71 26.98 0.14
CA SER A 711 -27.62 26.02 0.76
C SER A 711 -27.39 24.61 0.21
N ASP A 712 -26.62 23.78 0.92
CA ASP A 712 -26.30 22.39 0.54
C ASP A 712 -27.58 21.53 0.37
N PRO A 713 -27.90 21.03 -0.83
CA PRO A 713 -29.09 20.22 -1.08
C PRO A 713 -28.81 18.70 -0.98
N SER A 714 -27.83 18.26 -0.19
CA SER A 714 -27.39 16.84 -0.11
C SER A 714 -28.05 15.99 1.00
N GLU A 715 -28.90 16.56 1.86
CA GLU A 715 -29.64 15.88 2.96
C GLU A 715 -30.54 14.68 2.52
N SER A 716 -30.71 14.46 1.21
CA SER A 716 -31.55 13.42 0.62
C SER A 716 -30.89 12.02 0.46
N LEU A 717 -29.64 11.84 0.88
CA LEU A 717 -28.94 10.54 0.81
C LEU A 717 -29.20 9.61 2.01
N GLU A 718 -29.86 10.10 3.06
CA GLU A 718 -29.93 9.44 4.38
C GLU A 718 -30.92 8.26 4.51
N SER A 719 -31.52 7.79 3.41
CA SER A 719 -32.54 6.73 3.38
C SER A 719 -32.15 5.47 2.58
N LEU A 720 -30.87 5.35 2.19
CA LEU A 720 -30.36 4.27 1.32
C LEU A 720 -29.08 3.59 1.86
N VAL A 721 -28.86 3.66 3.17
CA VAL A 721 -27.79 2.97 3.92
C VAL A 721 -28.40 2.23 5.11
#